data_AF-A0A399F736-F1
#
_entry.id   AF-A0A399F736-F1
#
_cell.length_a   1.000
_cell.length_b   1.000
_cell.length_c   1.000
_cell.angle_alpha   90.00
_cell.angle_beta   90.00
_cell.angle_gamma   90.00
#
_symmetry.space_group_name_H-M   'P 1'
#
loop_
_entity.id
_entity.type
_entity.pdbx_description
1 polymer ?
#
loop_
_entity_poly.entity_id
_entity_poly.type
_entity_poly.pdbx_seq_one_letter_code
_entity_poly.pdbx_strand_id
1 'polypeptide(L)'
;MGQSLSVPSQSRVGEDLKVQGSGFPAGNHTLTISGADSGQLEVNAEGGSFVAHFTPTKAGSYRFSVALPQGRVEAQTQVQAAAQGAPPTGPAQSPQSPALPTPQLTPEGLSVGDWKLPLSGTWMGPRVVGTQAYLAQGPLVLEVDLSRPALVAEYYPPAEVRSLEADPEPTVLLEDGRRLPLTALSGRPYEGRWESLKVIQNFFDTLAAAGKTDLLPVQQRPYWYYFTRSPATLSAADLEAVGQDLLRRGHRPELAWGNGVMLWLGPWLNQVSRAHSQGLDPSLTWSEFFLKYMPQVPGARAVFWEQIGWLEAQGRPDLAERYREGLRKLSGWQNPIGSSQIGALAWVLLGLYVLMLIYLTPIYLPAQLEGVRPAGGWLLGWFRHPLLRLRYSTLAYTSFGERLLLLVLFLLTVLAFLAWSFALRSEGLAAQDSLTRGTLRSLAAQQTLRGLPNTGPVQGLLAYALAKDSPEESKRLYAAAPPWTYVLLGRGTPSAIAAAFRQAPDSGAAREAIGVGGDLWSAVYRGAGVPREGVPTPRIIAVSIAWSNLQSLKTDFPATWRELPLWSNPTLAWVVAALVLILALYHVLCFFLPRPSGAIRKLAWQRGVQLFVPGSPWFGQGWGVILLLAFAAGIWLWRSGNPGGVWLAAAVLLLHLILWFTLLGQTAQRGRRGPQEAGPA
;
A
#
# COMPACT_ATOMS: atom_id res chain seq x y z
N MET A 1 -68.66 0.88 -14.25
CA MET A 1 -67.93 -0.40 -14.27
C MET A 1 -68.02 -0.98 -12.87
N GLY A 2 -68.56 -2.19 -12.72
CA GLY A 2 -68.83 -2.79 -11.40
C GLY A 2 -67.59 -3.44 -10.78
N GLN A 3 -67.59 -3.57 -9.45
CA GLN A 3 -66.53 -4.27 -8.70
C GLN A 3 -66.55 -5.77 -9.03
N SER A 4 -65.38 -6.38 -9.24
CA SER A 4 -65.29 -7.80 -9.53
C SER A 4 -64.05 -8.45 -8.91
N LEU A 5 -64.21 -9.73 -8.52
CA LEU A 5 -63.12 -10.61 -8.09
C LEU A 5 -62.93 -11.69 -9.13
N SER A 6 -61.67 -11.93 -9.52
CA SER A 6 -61.28 -12.98 -10.45
C SER A 6 -60.29 -13.93 -9.79
N VAL A 7 -60.57 -15.22 -9.86
CA VAL A 7 -59.71 -16.32 -9.42
C VAL A 7 -59.79 -17.44 -10.46
N PRO A 8 -58.73 -18.21 -10.71
CA PRO A 8 -58.79 -19.40 -11.55
C PRO A 8 -59.89 -20.35 -11.07
N SER A 9 -60.67 -20.95 -11.97
CA SER A 9 -61.81 -21.81 -11.61
C SER A 9 -61.38 -23.17 -11.02
N GLN A 10 -60.14 -23.61 -11.25
CA GLN A 10 -59.56 -24.84 -10.73
C GLN A 10 -58.10 -24.65 -10.31
N SER A 11 -57.66 -25.37 -9.27
CA SER A 11 -56.26 -25.40 -8.80
C SER A 11 -55.96 -26.70 -8.05
N ARG A 12 -54.70 -26.94 -7.66
CA ARG A 12 -54.27 -28.12 -6.90
C ARG A 12 -53.71 -27.72 -5.54
N VAL A 13 -53.79 -28.64 -4.59
CA VAL A 13 -53.18 -28.47 -3.26
C VAL A 13 -51.68 -28.18 -3.43
N GLY A 14 -51.21 -27.07 -2.85
CA GLY A 14 -49.82 -26.62 -2.91
C GLY A 14 -49.47 -25.68 -4.07
N GLU A 15 -50.40 -25.39 -5.00
CA GLU A 15 -50.19 -24.40 -6.06
C GLU A 15 -50.65 -23.00 -5.63
N ASP A 16 -49.90 -21.97 -6.01
CA ASP A 16 -50.23 -20.58 -5.64
C ASP A 16 -51.41 -20.03 -6.48
N LEU A 17 -52.49 -19.63 -5.80
CA LEU A 17 -53.67 -19.01 -6.41
C LEU A 17 -53.56 -17.50 -6.42
N LYS A 18 -53.53 -16.92 -7.62
CA LYS A 18 -53.63 -15.46 -7.82
C LYS A 18 -55.08 -15.00 -7.82
N VAL A 19 -55.48 -14.24 -6.80
CA VAL A 19 -56.80 -13.59 -6.68
C VAL A 19 -56.65 -12.11 -7.05
N GLN A 20 -57.43 -11.64 -8.03
CA GLN A 20 -57.37 -10.25 -8.51
C GLN A 20 -58.71 -9.55 -8.26
N GLY A 21 -58.65 -8.37 -7.64
CA GLY A 21 -59.79 -7.48 -7.47
C GLY A 21 -59.68 -6.27 -8.39
N SER A 22 -60.78 -5.89 -9.07
CA SER A 22 -60.85 -4.70 -9.92
C SER A 22 -62.08 -3.85 -9.62
N GLY A 23 -61.93 -2.53 -9.69
CA GLY A 23 -63.00 -1.56 -9.45
C GLY A 23 -63.29 -1.26 -7.97
N PHE A 24 -62.37 -1.60 -7.06
CA PHE A 24 -62.52 -1.36 -5.61
C PHE A 24 -62.18 0.10 -5.25
N PRO A 25 -62.80 0.69 -4.21
CA PRO A 25 -62.36 1.99 -3.68
C PRO A 25 -60.91 1.93 -3.20
N ALA A 26 -60.15 3.01 -3.38
CA ALA A 26 -58.76 3.05 -2.92
C ALA A 26 -58.66 2.90 -1.39
N GLY A 27 -57.76 2.03 -0.94
CA GLY A 27 -57.53 1.75 0.48
C GLY A 27 -57.43 0.26 0.80
N ASN A 28 -57.32 -0.04 2.10
CA ASN A 28 -57.19 -1.41 2.60
C ASN A 28 -58.56 -2.07 2.71
N HIS A 29 -58.67 -3.29 2.18
CA HIS A 29 -59.84 -4.16 2.27
C HIS A 29 -59.44 -5.51 2.85
N THR A 30 -60.39 -6.21 3.47
CA THR A 30 -60.16 -7.55 4.01
C THR A 30 -60.73 -8.61 3.06
N LEU A 31 -59.85 -9.40 2.45
CA LEU A 31 -60.20 -10.57 1.65
C LEU A 31 -60.44 -11.77 2.57
N THR A 32 -61.69 -12.19 2.70
CA THR A 32 -62.08 -13.37 3.49
C THR A 32 -62.11 -14.61 2.61
N ILE A 33 -61.37 -15.64 3.00
CA ILE A 33 -61.27 -16.95 2.36
C ILE A 33 -62.10 -17.94 3.18
N SER A 34 -63.06 -18.58 2.53
CA SER A 34 -63.96 -19.58 3.14
C SER A 34 -63.87 -20.89 2.36
N GLY A 35 -63.57 -21.99 3.02
CA GLY A 35 -63.28 -23.28 2.41
C GLY A 35 -62.68 -24.25 3.42
N ALA A 36 -61.95 -25.27 2.93
CA ALA A 36 -61.28 -26.25 3.79
C ALA A 36 -60.13 -25.63 4.63
N ASP A 37 -59.53 -24.55 4.13
CA ASP A 37 -58.68 -23.64 4.92
C ASP A 37 -59.33 -22.25 4.90
N SER A 38 -59.76 -21.78 6.08
CA SER A 38 -60.39 -20.46 6.24
C SER A 38 -59.38 -19.46 6.79
N GLY A 39 -59.47 -18.22 6.31
CA GLY A 39 -58.51 -17.17 6.69
C GLY A 39 -58.92 -15.81 6.15
N GLN A 40 -58.18 -14.78 6.56
CA GLN A 40 -58.35 -13.41 6.08
C GLN A 40 -56.99 -12.85 5.67
N LEU A 41 -56.95 -12.11 4.56
CA LEU A 41 -55.78 -11.35 4.13
C LEU A 41 -56.17 -9.88 3.98
N GLU A 42 -55.30 -8.98 4.44
CA GLU A 42 -55.41 -7.56 4.12
C GLU A 42 -54.86 -7.31 2.72
N VAL A 43 -55.64 -6.62 1.89
CA VAL A 43 -55.30 -6.28 0.51
C VAL A 43 -55.47 -4.79 0.30
N ASN A 44 -54.46 -4.12 -0.26
CA ASN A 44 -54.51 -2.70 -0.56
C ASN A 44 -54.86 -2.49 -2.04
N ALA A 45 -55.96 -1.78 -2.31
CA ALA A 45 -56.43 -1.48 -3.67
C ALA A 45 -55.83 -0.17 -4.19
N GLU A 46 -54.57 -0.19 -4.63
CA GLU A 46 -53.93 0.96 -5.27
C GLU A 46 -54.45 1.14 -6.71
N GLY A 47 -54.91 2.35 -7.04
CA GLY A 47 -55.54 2.62 -8.35
C GLY A 47 -56.85 1.87 -8.59
N GLY A 48 -57.48 1.35 -7.54
CA GLY A 48 -58.76 0.63 -7.60
C GLY A 48 -58.67 -0.84 -7.98
N SER A 49 -57.48 -1.43 -7.91
CA SER A 49 -57.25 -2.87 -8.11
C SER A 49 -56.25 -3.43 -7.12
N PHE A 50 -56.33 -4.73 -6.83
CA PHE A 50 -55.35 -5.43 -6.00
C PHE A 50 -55.08 -6.84 -6.51
N VAL A 51 -53.93 -7.39 -6.10
CA VAL A 51 -53.54 -8.78 -6.36
C VAL A 51 -53.14 -9.42 -5.04
N ALA A 52 -53.73 -10.58 -4.73
CA ALA A 52 -53.41 -11.38 -3.57
C ALA A 52 -53.03 -12.81 -3.99
N HIS A 53 -52.13 -13.42 -3.21
CA HIS A 53 -51.62 -14.76 -3.44
C HIS A 53 -52.03 -15.67 -2.27
N PHE A 54 -52.55 -16.85 -2.57
CA PHE A 54 -53.01 -17.82 -1.58
C PHE A 54 -52.69 -19.25 -2.01
N THR A 55 -52.00 -20.01 -1.17
CA THR A 55 -51.68 -21.42 -1.46
C THR A 55 -52.58 -22.34 -0.61
N PRO A 56 -53.55 -23.07 -1.21
CA PRO A 56 -54.43 -23.96 -0.49
C PRO A 56 -53.69 -25.23 -0.05
N THR A 57 -53.86 -25.65 1.20
CA THR A 57 -53.21 -26.85 1.76
C THR A 57 -54.11 -28.08 1.77
N LYS A 58 -55.41 -27.91 1.48
CA LYS A 58 -56.40 -28.98 1.41
C LYS A 58 -57.22 -28.90 0.13
N ALA A 59 -57.71 -30.05 -0.32
CA ALA A 59 -58.63 -30.11 -1.46
C ALA A 59 -60.04 -29.70 -1.02
N GLY A 60 -60.77 -29.01 -1.87
CA GLY A 60 -62.13 -28.54 -1.58
C GLY A 60 -62.54 -27.33 -2.42
N SER A 61 -63.78 -26.89 -2.24
CA SER A 61 -64.25 -25.63 -2.83
C SER A 61 -63.83 -24.46 -1.93
N TYR A 62 -63.19 -23.46 -2.52
CA TYR A 62 -62.76 -22.24 -1.84
C TYR A 62 -63.51 -21.04 -2.42
N ARG A 63 -63.99 -20.18 -1.53
CA ARG A 63 -64.73 -18.96 -1.84
C ARG A 63 -64.01 -17.77 -1.23
N PHE A 64 -63.64 -16.83 -2.09
CA PHE A 64 -63.02 -15.56 -1.76
C PHE A 64 -64.07 -14.48 -1.76
N SER A 65 -64.03 -13.59 -0.78
CA SER A 65 -65.01 -12.52 -0.66
C SER A 65 -64.46 -11.27 -0.01
N VAL A 66 -64.93 -10.12 -0.47
CA VAL A 66 -64.64 -8.81 0.15
C VAL A 66 -65.97 -8.16 0.50
N ALA A 67 -66.12 -7.74 1.76
CA ALA A 67 -67.30 -7.02 2.22
C ALA A 67 -67.11 -5.52 1.99
N LEU A 68 -68.06 -4.89 1.30
CA LEU A 68 -68.07 -3.45 1.04
C LEU A 68 -69.37 -2.83 1.58
N PRO A 69 -69.42 -1.50 1.80
CA PRO A 69 -70.61 -0.83 2.32
C PRO A 69 -71.88 -1.03 1.49
N GLN A 70 -71.75 -1.37 0.20
CA GLN A 70 -72.84 -1.50 -0.76
C GLN A 70 -73.15 -2.96 -1.13
N GLY A 71 -72.43 -3.95 -0.58
CA GLY A 71 -72.61 -5.37 -0.88
C GLY A 71 -71.34 -6.20 -0.72
N ARG A 72 -71.45 -7.52 -0.97
CA ARG A 72 -70.32 -8.46 -0.93
C ARG A 72 -70.01 -8.93 -2.35
N VAL A 73 -68.74 -8.86 -2.73
CA VAL A 73 -68.25 -9.41 -4.01
C VAL A 73 -67.58 -10.74 -3.71
N GLU A 74 -67.91 -11.79 -4.47
CA GLU A 74 -67.40 -13.14 -4.24
C GLU A 74 -66.84 -13.79 -5.52
N ALA A 75 -65.84 -14.65 -5.37
CA ALA A 75 -65.31 -15.52 -6.43
C ALA A 75 -65.01 -16.92 -5.86
N GLN A 76 -65.11 -17.96 -6.69
CA GLN A 76 -64.98 -19.36 -6.25
C GLN A 76 -63.99 -20.13 -7.12
N THR A 77 -63.29 -21.07 -6.49
CA THR A 77 -62.35 -21.99 -7.15
C THR A 77 -62.47 -23.39 -6.54
N GLN A 78 -62.21 -24.41 -7.35
CA GLN A 78 -62.19 -25.80 -6.89
C GLN A 78 -60.75 -26.32 -6.82
N VAL A 79 -60.30 -26.70 -5.62
CA VAL A 79 -58.95 -27.23 -5.38
C VAL A 79 -59.00 -28.76 -5.32
N GLN A 80 -58.24 -29.43 -6.19
CA GLN A 80 -58.18 -30.89 -6.26
C GLN A 80 -57.01 -31.46 -5.44
N ALA A 81 -57.18 -32.67 -4.89
CA ALA A 81 -56.14 -33.34 -4.12
C ALA A 81 -54.96 -33.71 -5.01
N ALA A 82 -53.74 -33.59 -4.48
CA ALA A 82 -52.53 -34.08 -5.15
C ALA A 82 -52.60 -35.62 -5.25
N ALA A 83 -52.68 -36.16 -6.47
CA ALA A 83 -52.80 -37.60 -6.70
C ALA A 83 -51.53 -38.35 -6.24
N GLN A 84 -51.70 -39.37 -5.40
CA GLN A 84 -50.67 -40.34 -5.03
C GLN A 84 -50.85 -41.67 -5.79
N GLY A 85 -49.84 -42.09 -6.56
CA GLY A 85 -49.39 -43.49 -6.69
C GLY A 85 -49.84 -44.37 -7.89
N ALA A 86 -48.84 -45.00 -8.54
CA ALA A 86 -48.77 -46.36 -9.13
C ALA A 86 -48.72 -46.57 -10.69
N PRO A 87 -48.02 -47.64 -11.20
CA PRO A 87 -47.35 -47.72 -12.53
C PRO A 87 -48.04 -48.70 -13.53
N PRO A 88 -47.39 -49.14 -14.66
CA PRO A 88 -47.25 -48.48 -15.97
C PRO A 88 -48.04 -49.19 -17.10
N THR A 89 -48.58 -48.46 -18.07
CA THR A 89 -48.82 -48.95 -19.46
C THR A 89 -48.96 -47.75 -20.40
N GLY A 90 -48.07 -47.63 -21.39
CA GLY A 90 -48.13 -46.57 -22.42
C GLY A 90 -49.15 -46.87 -23.53
N PRO A 91 -49.13 -46.14 -24.66
CA PRO A 91 -48.46 -44.86 -24.92
C PRO A 91 -49.41 -43.79 -25.50
N ALA A 92 -49.24 -42.53 -25.12
CA ALA A 92 -49.52 -41.39 -26.01
C ALA A 92 -48.75 -40.18 -25.50
N GLN A 93 -47.73 -39.80 -26.27
CA GLN A 93 -46.79 -38.73 -26.00
C GLN A 93 -47.50 -37.38 -25.89
N SER A 94 -47.27 -36.69 -24.79
CA SER A 94 -47.30 -35.22 -24.72
C SER A 94 -45.86 -34.78 -24.46
N PRO A 95 -45.32 -33.74 -25.12
CA PRO A 95 -43.90 -33.41 -25.00
C PRO A 95 -43.59 -33.01 -23.56
N GLN A 96 -42.90 -33.87 -22.83
CA GLN A 96 -42.29 -33.52 -21.56
C GLN A 96 -41.29 -32.40 -21.83
N SER A 97 -41.48 -31.24 -21.20
CA SER A 97 -40.36 -30.33 -21.00
C SER A 97 -39.29 -31.12 -20.23
N PRO A 98 -38.05 -31.26 -20.73
CA PRO A 98 -37.05 -32.05 -20.06
C PRO A 98 -36.82 -31.48 -18.66
N ALA A 99 -36.97 -32.32 -17.63
CA ALA A 99 -36.58 -31.94 -16.27
C ALA A 99 -35.09 -31.61 -16.30
N LEU A 100 -34.71 -30.39 -15.91
CA LEU A 100 -33.31 -29.98 -15.87
C LEU A 100 -32.54 -30.93 -14.93
N PRO A 101 -31.41 -31.48 -15.39
CA PRO A 101 -30.58 -32.35 -14.55
C PRO A 101 -30.13 -31.59 -13.30
N THR A 102 -30.33 -32.19 -12.12
CA THR A 102 -29.92 -31.57 -10.85
C THR A 102 -28.40 -31.64 -10.71
N PRO A 103 -27.69 -30.51 -10.60
CA PRO A 103 -26.24 -30.51 -10.43
C PRO A 103 -25.85 -31.06 -9.05
N GLN A 104 -24.92 -32.02 -9.02
CA GLN A 104 -24.40 -32.60 -7.77
C GLN A 104 -22.88 -32.38 -7.69
N LEU A 105 -22.43 -31.78 -6.59
CA LEU A 105 -21.00 -31.66 -6.31
C LEU A 105 -20.52 -32.92 -5.59
N THR A 106 -19.67 -33.69 -6.25
CA THR A 106 -19.04 -34.92 -5.73
C THR A 106 -17.56 -34.68 -5.43
N PRO A 107 -16.86 -35.58 -4.72
CA PRO A 107 -15.41 -35.48 -4.53
C PRO A 107 -14.61 -35.50 -5.85
N GLU A 108 -15.17 -36.07 -6.91
CA GLU A 108 -14.57 -36.11 -8.26
C GLU A 108 -14.83 -34.82 -9.06
N GLY A 109 -15.72 -33.95 -8.59
CA GLY A 109 -16.13 -32.72 -9.25
C GLY A 109 -17.64 -32.58 -9.41
N LEU A 110 -18.08 -31.69 -10.29
CA LEU A 110 -19.50 -31.43 -10.55
C LEU A 110 -20.04 -32.43 -11.57
N SER A 111 -21.13 -33.12 -11.23
CA SER A 111 -21.90 -33.95 -12.16
C SER A 111 -23.25 -33.31 -12.50
N VAL A 112 -23.59 -33.31 -13.80
CA VAL A 112 -24.87 -32.84 -14.34
C VAL A 112 -25.34 -33.89 -15.34
N GLY A 113 -26.16 -34.84 -14.88
CA GLY A 113 -26.47 -36.03 -15.69
C GLY A 113 -25.20 -36.84 -15.99
N ASP A 114 -24.95 -37.12 -17.27
CA ASP A 114 -23.76 -37.85 -17.73
C ASP A 114 -22.52 -36.94 -17.91
N TRP A 115 -22.70 -35.61 -17.84
CA TRP A 115 -21.60 -34.67 -17.95
C TRP A 115 -20.90 -34.47 -16.61
N LYS A 116 -19.56 -34.49 -16.64
CA LYS A 116 -18.71 -34.28 -15.46
C LYS A 116 -17.70 -33.17 -15.71
N LEU A 117 -17.59 -32.25 -14.76
CA LEU A 117 -16.52 -31.26 -14.68
C LEU A 117 -15.60 -31.63 -13.50
N PRO A 118 -14.35 -32.04 -13.74
CA PRO A 118 -13.44 -32.42 -12.66
C PRO A 118 -13.04 -31.16 -11.88
N LEU A 119 -13.28 -31.18 -10.57
CA LEU A 119 -12.97 -30.09 -9.67
C LEU A 119 -12.19 -30.62 -8.47
N SER A 120 -11.19 -29.88 -7.99
CA SER A 120 -10.42 -30.24 -6.81
C SER A 120 -10.62 -29.24 -5.67
N GLY A 121 -10.59 -29.75 -4.44
CA GLY A 121 -10.79 -28.96 -3.22
C GLY A 121 -12.25 -28.66 -2.89
N THR A 122 -12.48 -27.74 -1.94
CA THR A 122 -13.80 -27.40 -1.42
C THR A 122 -14.44 -26.26 -2.21
N TRP A 123 -15.46 -26.57 -3.01
CA TRP A 123 -16.24 -25.59 -3.77
C TRP A 123 -17.53 -25.20 -3.03
N MET A 124 -17.92 -23.93 -3.13
CA MET A 124 -19.22 -23.43 -2.70
C MET A 124 -20.24 -23.59 -3.83
N GLY A 125 -21.49 -23.92 -3.47
CA GLY A 125 -22.56 -24.23 -4.43
C GLY A 125 -22.76 -25.74 -4.62
N PRO A 126 -23.41 -26.19 -5.69
CA PRO A 126 -23.93 -25.39 -6.81
C PRO A 126 -25.15 -24.56 -6.41
N ARG A 127 -25.17 -23.27 -6.78
CA ARG A 127 -26.34 -22.40 -6.62
C ARG A 127 -27.04 -22.26 -7.96
N VAL A 128 -28.31 -22.68 -8.03
CA VAL A 128 -29.08 -22.71 -9.29
C VAL A 128 -29.93 -21.45 -9.45
N VAL A 129 -29.85 -20.80 -10.61
CA VAL A 129 -30.69 -19.67 -11.04
C VAL A 129 -31.17 -19.93 -12.46
N GLY A 130 -32.47 -20.17 -12.63
CA GLY A 130 -33.03 -20.55 -13.93
C GLY A 130 -32.40 -21.83 -14.48
N THR A 131 -31.75 -21.74 -15.65
CA THR A 131 -31.04 -22.85 -16.30
C THR A 131 -29.55 -22.90 -15.98
N GLN A 132 -29.05 -22.05 -15.08
CA GLN A 132 -27.62 -21.92 -14.80
C GLN A 132 -27.29 -22.35 -13.37
N ALA A 133 -26.12 -22.95 -13.19
CA ALA A 133 -25.56 -23.27 -11.89
C ALA A 133 -24.22 -22.56 -11.68
N TYR A 134 -24.06 -21.96 -10.50
CA TYR A 134 -22.85 -21.25 -10.11
C TYR A 134 -22.09 -21.98 -9.01
N LEU A 135 -20.78 -22.07 -9.17
CA LEU A 135 -19.86 -22.60 -8.17
C LEU A 135 -18.75 -21.62 -7.91
N ALA A 136 -18.24 -21.56 -6.69
CA ALA A 136 -17.15 -20.65 -6.33
C ALA A 136 -16.08 -21.34 -5.48
N GLN A 137 -14.83 -20.96 -5.69
CA GLN A 137 -13.72 -21.33 -4.81
C GLN A 137 -12.68 -20.21 -4.86
N GLY A 138 -12.31 -19.65 -3.71
CA GLY A 138 -11.36 -18.53 -3.65
C GLY A 138 -11.77 -17.40 -4.61
N PRO A 139 -10.87 -16.90 -5.48
CA PRO A 139 -11.15 -15.86 -6.46
C PRO A 139 -11.56 -16.41 -7.85
N LEU A 140 -12.30 -17.53 -7.89
CA LEU A 140 -12.81 -18.14 -9.12
C LEU A 140 -14.29 -18.53 -8.94
N VAL A 141 -15.10 -18.16 -9.92
CA VAL A 141 -16.52 -18.54 -10.02
C VAL A 141 -16.77 -19.16 -11.39
N LEU A 142 -17.50 -20.26 -11.43
CA LEU A 142 -17.84 -21.00 -12.64
C LEU A 142 -19.34 -20.92 -12.88
N GLU A 143 -19.72 -20.72 -14.14
CA GLU A 143 -21.11 -20.77 -14.61
C GLU A 143 -21.30 -21.95 -15.54
N VAL A 144 -22.25 -22.82 -15.19
CA VAL A 144 -22.57 -24.04 -15.91
C VAL A 144 -24.01 -23.97 -16.42
N ASP A 145 -24.22 -24.22 -17.71
CA ASP A 145 -25.55 -24.36 -18.29
C ASP A 145 -26.08 -25.77 -18.03
N LEU A 146 -27.22 -25.87 -17.36
CA LEU A 146 -27.88 -27.13 -17.02
C LEU A 146 -28.73 -27.68 -18.18
N SER A 147 -29.15 -26.82 -19.12
CA SER A 147 -29.93 -27.24 -20.29
C SER A 147 -29.07 -27.93 -21.35
N ARG A 148 -27.82 -27.47 -21.48
CA ARG A 148 -26.76 -28.08 -22.28
C ARG A 148 -25.51 -28.16 -21.40
N PRO A 149 -25.32 -29.25 -20.64
CA PRO A 149 -24.23 -29.39 -19.67
C PRO A 149 -22.86 -29.00 -20.24
N ALA A 150 -22.43 -27.79 -19.90
CA ALA A 150 -21.19 -27.18 -20.36
C ALA A 150 -20.78 -26.04 -19.42
N LEU A 151 -19.48 -25.81 -19.28
CA LEU A 151 -18.94 -24.63 -18.63
C LEU A 151 -19.03 -23.44 -19.60
N VAL A 152 -19.87 -22.45 -19.30
CA VAL A 152 -20.18 -21.35 -20.21
C VAL A 152 -19.32 -20.12 -19.93
N ALA A 153 -19.03 -19.85 -18.66
CA ALA A 153 -18.21 -18.71 -18.26
C ALA A 153 -17.38 -18.99 -17.01
N GLU A 154 -16.24 -18.32 -16.93
CA GLU A 154 -15.43 -18.23 -15.72
C GLU A 154 -15.37 -16.77 -15.30
N TYR A 155 -15.77 -16.48 -14.07
CA TYR A 155 -15.62 -15.17 -13.48
C TYR A 155 -14.46 -15.15 -12.50
N TYR A 156 -13.78 -14.02 -12.48
CA TYR A 156 -12.62 -13.80 -11.62
C TYR A 156 -12.93 -12.62 -10.71
N PRO A 157 -13.49 -12.87 -9.51
CA PRO A 157 -13.68 -11.81 -8.53
C PRO A 157 -12.35 -11.18 -8.08
N PRO A 158 -12.33 -9.89 -7.72
CA PRO A 158 -11.12 -9.21 -7.30
C PRO A 158 -10.62 -9.64 -5.91
N ALA A 159 -11.38 -10.44 -5.17
CA ALA A 159 -10.98 -11.03 -3.89
C ALA A 159 -11.66 -12.39 -3.73
N GLU A 160 -11.36 -13.10 -2.65
CA GLU A 160 -11.98 -14.38 -2.36
C GLU A 160 -13.49 -14.26 -2.14
N VAL A 161 -14.25 -15.19 -2.73
CA VAL A 161 -15.68 -15.31 -2.53
C VAL A 161 -15.95 -15.99 -1.19
N ARG A 162 -16.78 -15.36 -0.38
CA ARG A 162 -17.29 -15.88 0.89
C ARG A 162 -18.62 -16.61 0.73
N SER A 163 -19.51 -16.11 -0.12
CA SER A 163 -20.78 -16.76 -0.45
C SER A 163 -21.33 -16.34 -1.81
N LEU A 164 -22.18 -17.22 -2.38
CA LEU A 164 -22.96 -16.96 -3.60
C LEU A 164 -24.41 -16.62 -3.23
N GLU A 165 -24.87 -15.44 -3.63
CA GLU A 165 -26.25 -14.96 -3.50
C GLU A 165 -26.92 -15.01 -4.89
N ALA A 166 -28.23 -15.26 -4.94
CA ALA A 166 -28.92 -15.65 -6.17
C ALA A 166 -30.27 -14.95 -6.39
N ASP A 167 -30.62 -13.97 -5.57
CA ASP A 167 -31.93 -13.30 -5.61
C ASP A 167 -31.75 -11.79 -5.41
N PRO A 168 -32.08 -10.92 -6.38
CA PRO A 168 -32.68 -11.18 -7.70
C PRO A 168 -31.69 -11.52 -8.84
N GLU A 169 -30.38 -11.32 -8.65
CA GLU A 169 -29.32 -11.58 -9.64
C GLU A 169 -28.13 -12.32 -9.00
N PRO A 170 -27.37 -13.15 -9.74
CA PRO A 170 -26.20 -13.84 -9.23
C PRO A 170 -25.14 -12.84 -8.75
N THR A 171 -24.88 -12.88 -7.45
CA THR A 171 -24.04 -11.92 -6.74
C THR A 171 -23.03 -12.68 -5.88
N VAL A 172 -21.79 -12.19 -5.85
CA VAL A 172 -20.75 -12.69 -4.95
C VAL A 172 -20.64 -11.78 -3.74
N LEU A 173 -20.65 -12.36 -2.55
CA LEU A 173 -20.16 -11.70 -1.35
C LEU A 173 -18.68 -12.03 -1.22
N LEU A 174 -17.82 -11.02 -1.20
CA LEU A 174 -16.39 -11.17 -1.03
C LEU A 174 -16.01 -11.20 0.47
N GLU A 175 -14.84 -11.76 0.78
CA GLU A 175 -14.29 -11.79 2.15
C GLU A 175 -14.12 -10.39 2.77
N ASP A 176 -13.91 -9.37 1.94
CA ASP A 176 -13.83 -7.97 2.38
C ASP A 176 -15.21 -7.31 2.65
N GLY A 177 -16.30 -8.09 2.54
CA GLY A 177 -17.67 -7.65 2.80
C GLY A 177 -18.38 -7.00 1.61
N ARG A 178 -17.71 -6.82 0.46
CA ARG A 178 -18.37 -6.29 -0.75
C ARG A 178 -19.33 -7.29 -1.35
N ARG A 179 -20.53 -6.83 -1.71
CA ARG A 179 -21.46 -7.54 -2.57
C ARG A 179 -21.32 -7.01 -3.99
N LEU A 180 -20.95 -7.87 -4.94
CA LEU A 180 -20.77 -7.50 -6.34
C LEU A 180 -21.58 -8.44 -7.25
N PRO A 181 -22.42 -7.92 -8.16
CA PRO A 181 -22.98 -8.75 -9.22
C PRO A 181 -21.85 -9.22 -10.15
N LEU A 182 -22.05 -10.37 -10.82
CA LEU A 182 -21.03 -10.94 -11.71
C LEU A 182 -20.57 -9.98 -12.81
N THR A 183 -21.45 -9.09 -13.27
CA THR A 183 -21.16 -8.04 -14.28
C THR A 183 -20.20 -6.96 -13.75
N ALA A 184 -20.22 -6.67 -12.44
CA ALA A 184 -19.42 -5.63 -11.81
C ALA A 184 -18.02 -6.09 -11.36
N LEU A 185 -17.66 -7.35 -11.63
CA LEU A 185 -16.32 -7.89 -11.37
C LEU A 185 -15.27 -7.35 -12.35
N SER A 186 -15.72 -6.97 -13.56
CA SER A 186 -14.86 -6.42 -14.60
C SER A 186 -14.28 -5.05 -14.20
N GLY A 187 -13.02 -4.78 -14.60
CA GLY A 187 -12.40 -3.46 -14.45
C GLY A 187 -11.89 -3.09 -13.05
N ARG A 188 -12.01 -3.99 -12.05
CA ARG A 188 -11.39 -3.83 -10.71
C ARG A 188 -10.04 -4.55 -10.63
N PRO A 189 -9.04 -3.99 -9.92
CA PRO A 189 -7.78 -4.68 -9.65
C PRO A 189 -7.96 -5.80 -8.62
N TYR A 190 -7.03 -6.77 -8.58
CA TYR A 190 -7.03 -7.83 -7.58
C TYR A 190 -6.62 -7.30 -6.20
N GLU A 191 -7.46 -7.54 -5.19
CA GLU A 191 -7.34 -7.12 -3.80
C GLU A 191 -7.30 -8.30 -2.81
N GLY A 192 -7.60 -9.52 -3.27
CA GLY A 192 -7.52 -10.74 -2.46
C GLY A 192 -6.09 -11.14 -2.08
N ARG A 193 -5.95 -12.17 -1.25
CA ARG A 193 -4.64 -12.71 -0.87
C ARG A 193 -3.92 -13.32 -2.07
N TRP A 194 -2.62 -13.12 -2.18
CA TRP A 194 -1.84 -13.65 -3.30
C TRP A 194 -1.84 -15.17 -3.33
N GLU A 195 -1.84 -15.82 -2.16
CA GLU A 195 -1.87 -17.27 -2.00
C GLU A 195 -3.16 -17.88 -2.55
N SER A 196 -4.28 -17.15 -2.50
CA SER A 196 -5.58 -17.61 -2.98
C SER A 196 -5.63 -17.80 -4.51
N LEU A 197 -4.70 -17.17 -5.25
CA LEU A 197 -4.56 -17.43 -6.69
C LEU A 197 -4.18 -18.89 -6.99
N LYS A 198 -3.66 -19.64 -6.01
CA LYS A 198 -3.38 -21.08 -6.16
C LYS A 198 -4.61 -21.89 -6.54
N VAL A 199 -5.80 -21.44 -6.16
CA VAL A 199 -7.06 -22.05 -6.60
C VAL A 199 -7.20 -22.03 -8.12
N ILE A 200 -6.88 -20.89 -8.75
CA ILE A 200 -6.93 -20.75 -10.21
C ILE A 200 -5.89 -21.65 -10.87
N GLN A 201 -4.69 -21.78 -10.29
CA GLN A 201 -3.70 -22.73 -10.81
C GLN A 201 -4.23 -24.17 -10.74
N ASN A 202 -4.70 -24.60 -9.56
CA ASN A 202 -5.18 -25.95 -9.29
C ASN A 202 -6.36 -26.36 -10.19
N PHE A 203 -7.31 -25.45 -10.43
CA PHE A 203 -8.46 -25.74 -11.29
C PHE A 203 -8.03 -26.14 -12.70
N PHE A 204 -7.14 -25.35 -13.31
CA PHE A 204 -6.65 -25.63 -14.66
C PHE A 204 -5.69 -26.82 -14.73
N ASP A 205 -4.87 -27.02 -13.70
CA ASP A 205 -4.02 -28.21 -13.61
C ASP A 205 -4.87 -29.50 -13.49
N THR A 206 -6.00 -29.42 -12.77
CA THR A 206 -6.98 -30.52 -12.65
C THR A 206 -7.61 -30.84 -14.00
N LEU A 207 -8.03 -29.81 -14.76
CA LEU A 207 -8.58 -30.00 -16.10
C LEU A 207 -7.55 -30.58 -17.08
N ALA A 208 -6.31 -30.10 -17.02
CA ALA A 208 -5.22 -30.61 -17.85
C ALA A 208 -4.90 -32.08 -17.53
N ALA A 209 -4.81 -32.43 -16.25
CA ALA A 209 -4.58 -33.81 -15.81
C ALA A 209 -5.72 -34.77 -16.21
N ALA A 210 -6.95 -34.27 -16.26
CA ALA A 210 -8.11 -35.03 -16.70
C ALA A 210 -8.27 -35.09 -18.24
N GLY A 211 -7.43 -34.38 -19.01
CA GLY A 211 -7.57 -34.25 -20.46
C GLY A 211 -8.86 -33.53 -20.88
N LYS A 212 -9.33 -32.58 -20.07
CA LYS A 212 -10.62 -31.88 -20.20
C LYS A 212 -10.48 -30.37 -20.46
N THR A 213 -9.39 -29.95 -21.10
CA THR A 213 -9.15 -28.54 -21.43
C THR A 213 -10.06 -28.01 -22.53
N ASP A 214 -10.69 -28.90 -23.30
CA ASP A 214 -11.73 -28.62 -24.29
C ASP A 214 -13.02 -28.06 -23.68
N LEU A 215 -13.23 -28.25 -22.37
CA LEU A 215 -14.38 -27.70 -21.64
C LEU A 215 -14.24 -26.19 -21.33
N LEU A 216 -13.08 -25.58 -21.56
CA LEU A 216 -12.85 -24.18 -21.18
C LEU A 216 -13.50 -23.21 -22.18
N PRO A 217 -14.26 -22.21 -21.71
CA PRO A 217 -14.83 -21.20 -22.59
C PRO A 217 -13.75 -20.28 -23.16
N VAL A 218 -13.99 -19.77 -24.37
CA VAL A 218 -13.15 -18.73 -24.99
C VAL A 218 -13.59 -17.37 -24.46
N GLN A 219 -12.79 -16.80 -23.56
CA GLN A 219 -13.10 -15.52 -22.93
C GLN A 219 -11.82 -14.74 -22.58
N GLN A 220 -11.95 -13.41 -22.45
CA GLN A 220 -10.87 -12.57 -21.96
C GLN A 220 -10.64 -12.81 -20.47
N ARG A 221 -9.41 -13.19 -20.11
CA ARG A 221 -9.02 -13.46 -18.73
C ARG A 221 -8.23 -12.28 -18.14
N PRO A 222 -8.33 -12.02 -16.83
CA PRO A 222 -7.60 -10.92 -16.19
C PRO A 222 -6.13 -11.26 -15.99
N TYR A 223 -5.30 -10.24 -15.74
CA TYR A 223 -3.86 -10.40 -15.54
C TYR A 223 -3.48 -11.44 -14.47
N TRP A 224 -4.26 -11.55 -13.38
CA TRP A 224 -3.94 -12.48 -12.30
C TRP A 224 -4.23 -13.94 -12.64
N TYR A 225 -5.08 -14.22 -13.65
CA TYR A 225 -5.16 -15.56 -14.22
C TYR A 225 -3.84 -15.95 -14.90
N TYR A 226 -3.26 -15.03 -15.67
CA TYR A 226 -2.00 -15.29 -16.36
C TYR A 226 -0.86 -15.47 -15.38
N PHE A 227 -0.83 -14.71 -14.29
CA PHE A 227 0.16 -14.86 -13.21
C PHE A 227 0.21 -16.30 -12.65
N THR A 228 -0.88 -17.06 -12.71
CA THR A 228 -0.90 -18.46 -12.25
C THR A 228 -0.42 -19.46 -13.30
N ARG A 229 -0.12 -19.02 -14.53
CA ARG A 229 0.36 -19.87 -15.63
C ARG A 229 1.88 -20.00 -15.59
N SER A 230 2.36 -21.12 -16.12
CA SER A 230 3.79 -21.33 -16.33
C SER A 230 4.30 -20.37 -17.41
N PRO A 231 5.44 -19.68 -17.22
CA PRO A 231 6.04 -18.81 -18.22
C PRO A 231 6.22 -19.47 -19.60
N ALA A 232 6.52 -20.78 -19.62
CA ALA A 232 6.71 -21.55 -20.86
C ALA A 232 5.43 -21.69 -21.71
N THR A 233 4.26 -21.45 -21.12
CA THR A 233 2.95 -21.54 -21.79
C THR A 233 2.45 -20.20 -22.32
N LEU A 234 3.17 -19.11 -22.04
CA LEU A 234 2.75 -17.75 -22.37
C LEU A 234 3.39 -17.28 -23.68
N SER A 235 2.56 -16.78 -24.58
CA SER A 235 2.99 -16.14 -25.82
C SER A 235 3.28 -14.65 -25.60
N ALA A 236 3.94 -14.01 -26.59
CA ALA A 236 4.12 -12.56 -26.59
C ALA A 236 2.77 -11.80 -26.57
N ALA A 237 1.74 -12.35 -27.23
CA ALA A 237 0.40 -11.78 -27.23
C ALA A 237 -0.25 -11.85 -25.84
N ASP A 238 -0.01 -12.92 -25.08
CA ASP A 238 -0.49 -13.05 -23.70
C ASP A 238 0.16 -11.99 -22.79
N LEU A 239 1.48 -11.79 -22.89
CA LEU A 239 2.18 -10.77 -22.11
C LEU A 239 1.67 -9.36 -22.41
N GLU A 240 1.39 -9.05 -23.68
CA GLU A 240 0.81 -7.78 -24.08
C GLU A 240 -0.64 -7.62 -23.56
N ALA A 241 -1.46 -8.68 -23.63
CA ALA A 241 -2.81 -8.68 -23.09
C ALA A 241 -2.82 -8.45 -21.56
N VAL A 242 -1.89 -9.09 -20.84
CA VAL A 242 -1.66 -8.89 -19.39
C VAL A 242 -1.32 -7.44 -19.10
N GLY A 243 -0.38 -6.86 -19.85
CA GLY A 243 0.03 -5.47 -19.69
C GLY A 243 -1.11 -4.47 -19.89
N GLN A 244 -1.92 -4.68 -20.93
CA GLN A 244 -3.08 -3.84 -21.21
C GLN A 244 -4.18 -3.99 -20.14
N ASP A 245 -4.46 -5.21 -19.67
CA ASP A 245 -5.42 -5.46 -18.60
C ASP A 245 -4.99 -4.81 -17.27
N LEU A 246 -3.69 -4.87 -16.94
CA LEU A 246 -3.13 -4.14 -15.79
C LEU A 246 -3.47 -2.65 -15.85
N LEU A 247 -3.17 -1.98 -16.98
CA LEU A 247 -3.42 -0.55 -17.15
C LEU A 247 -4.91 -0.19 -17.08
N ARG A 248 -5.78 -0.98 -17.73
CA ARG A 248 -7.25 -0.78 -17.73
C ARG A 248 -7.85 -0.92 -16.33
N ARG A 249 -7.27 -1.79 -15.49
CA ARG A 249 -7.66 -1.99 -14.08
C ARG A 249 -7.02 -0.99 -13.12
N GLY A 250 -6.30 0.01 -13.63
CA GLY A 250 -5.78 1.12 -12.84
C GLY A 250 -4.38 0.89 -12.27
N HIS A 251 -3.66 -0.15 -12.71
CA HIS A 251 -2.24 -0.31 -12.39
C HIS A 251 -1.39 0.70 -13.15
N ARG A 252 -0.29 1.12 -12.54
CA ARG A 252 0.62 2.11 -13.14
C ARG A 252 2.07 1.67 -13.00
N PRO A 253 2.88 1.76 -14.07
CA PRO A 253 4.31 1.43 -14.02
C PRO A 253 5.07 2.19 -12.93
N GLU A 254 4.62 3.39 -12.56
CA GLU A 254 5.21 4.22 -11.53
C GLU A 254 5.05 3.66 -10.11
N LEU A 255 3.96 2.93 -9.86
CA LEU A 255 3.58 2.47 -8.53
C LEU A 255 4.28 1.16 -8.15
N ALA A 256 4.64 1.05 -6.87
CA ALA A 256 5.39 -0.09 -6.36
C ALA A 256 4.53 -1.35 -6.22
N TRP A 257 5.19 -2.49 -6.36
CA TRP A 257 4.63 -3.80 -6.01
C TRP A 257 5.33 -4.35 -4.76
N GLY A 258 4.55 -4.97 -3.87
CA GLY A 258 5.03 -5.59 -2.64
C GLY A 258 5.57 -6.99 -2.86
N ASN A 259 6.23 -7.56 -1.85
CA ASN A 259 6.87 -8.87 -1.97
C ASN A 259 5.88 -10.03 -2.17
N GLY A 260 4.60 -9.90 -1.77
CA GLY A 260 3.61 -10.97 -1.88
C GLY A 260 3.37 -11.44 -3.32
N VAL A 261 3.44 -10.53 -4.29
CA VAL A 261 3.26 -10.88 -5.72
C VAL A 261 4.40 -11.76 -6.27
N MET A 262 5.55 -11.80 -5.59
CA MET A 262 6.73 -12.53 -6.03
C MET A 262 6.52 -14.05 -6.02
N LEU A 263 5.53 -14.55 -5.28
CA LEU A 263 5.09 -15.94 -5.37
C LEU A 263 4.73 -16.32 -6.82
N TRP A 264 4.19 -15.37 -7.59
CA TRP A 264 3.73 -15.59 -8.96
C TRP A 264 4.69 -15.00 -10.00
N LEU A 265 5.29 -13.84 -9.71
CA LEU A 265 6.18 -13.15 -10.65
C LEU A 265 7.65 -13.57 -10.54
N GLY A 266 8.06 -14.26 -9.48
CA GLY A 266 9.42 -14.81 -9.36
C GLY A 266 9.79 -15.72 -10.53
N PRO A 267 8.95 -16.72 -10.91
CA PRO A 267 9.17 -17.52 -12.11
C PRO A 267 9.26 -16.71 -13.40
N TRP A 268 8.49 -15.62 -13.52
CA TRP A 268 8.49 -14.74 -14.70
C TRP A 268 9.78 -13.92 -14.79
N LEU A 269 10.29 -13.40 -13.68
CA LEU A 269 11.59 -12.70 -13.65
C LEU A 269 12.73 -13.65 -14.00
N ASN A 270 12.71 -14.87 -13.47
CA ASN A 270 13.70 -15.90 -13.84
C ASN A 270 13.63 -16.27 -15.33
N GLN A 271 12.44 -16.17 -15.94
CA GLN A 271 12.28 -16.41 -17.37
C GLN A 271 13.00 -15.36 -18.22
N VAL A 272 13.18 -14.12 -17.73
CA VAL A 272 13.93 -13.09 -18.46
C VAL A 272 15.37 -13.53 -18.69
N SER A 273 16.08 -13.97 -17.63
CA SER A 273 17.45 -14.47 -17.74
C SER A 273 17.52 -15.77 -18.55
N ARG A 274 16.52 -16.67 -18.42
CA ARG A 274 16.46 -17.89 -19.24
C ARG A 274 16.25 -17.59 -20.72
N ALA A 275 15.53 -16.52 -21.05
CA ALA A 275 15.26 -16.14 -22.43
C ALA A 275 16.53 -15.66 -23.16
N HIS A 276 17.61 -15.32 -22.44
CA HIS A 276 18.92 -15.02 -23.04
C HIS A 276 19.46 -16.17 -23.90
N SER A 277 19.26 -17.42 -23.47
CA SER A 277 19.71 -18.60 -24.24
C SER A 277 18.77 -18.96 -25.40
N GLN A 278 17.59 -18.33 -25.45
CA GLN A 278 16.58 -18.56 -26.49
C GLN A 278 16.73 -17.57 -27.66
N GLY A 279 17.60 -16.57 -27.53
CA GLY A 279 17.87 -15.55 -28.54
C GLY A 279 17.38 -14.16 -28.17
N LEU A 280 17.54 -13.22 -29.10
CA LEU A 280 17.26 -11.80 -28.87
C LEU A 280 15.78 -11.51 -28.66
N ASP A 281 14.91 -12.01 -29.53
CA ASP A 281 13.48 -11.66 -29.48
C ASP A 281 12.77 -12.17 -28.21
N PRO A 282 12.98 -13.42 -27.75
CA PRO A 282 12.43 -13.88 -26.48
C PRO A 282 12.97 -13.09 -25.29
N SER A 283 14.28 -12.80 -25.28
CA SER A 283 14.94 -11.98 -24.25
C SER A 283 14.32 -10.59 -24.14
N LEU A 284 14.13 -9.92 -25.28
CA LEU A 284 13.47 -8.61 -25.36
C LEU A 284 12.00 -8.67 -24.98
N THR A 285 11.27 -9.69 -25.42
CA THR A 285 9.83 -9.83 -25.12
C THR A 285 9.58 -9.85 -23.61
N TRP A 286 10.34 -10.68 -22.88
CA TRP A 286 10.20 -10.80 -21.44
C TRP A 286 10.71 -9.57 -20.68
N SER A 287 11.88 -9.06 -21.04
CA SER A 287 12.46 -7.87 -20.37
C SER A 287 11.64 -6.60 -20.64
N GLU A 288 11.12 -6.42 -21.85
CA GLU A 288 10.28 -5.27 -22.20
C GLU A 288 8.92 -5.31 -21.51
N PHE A 289 8.31 -6.49 -21.30
CA PHE A 289 7.07 -6.61 -20.53
C PHE A 289 7.22 -5.97 -19.15
N PHE A 290 8.27 -6.34 -18.42
CA PHE A 290 8.55 -5.76 -17.10
C PHE A 290 8.85 -4.27 -17.20
N LEU A 291 9.65 -3.83 -18.16
CA LEU A 291 9.99 -2.41 -18.30
C LEU A 291 8.73 -1.55 -18.58
N LYS A 292 7.84 -2.04 -19.45
CA LYS A 292 6.62 -1.32 -19.87
C LYS A 292 5.54 -1.32 -18.80
N TYR A 293 5.27 -2.46 -18.16
CA TYR A 293 4.07 -2.62 -17.34
C TYR A 293 4.35 -2.76 -15.85
N MET A 294 5.49 -3.32 -15.47
CA MET A 294 5.78 -3.70 -14.08
C MET A 294 7.22 -3.36 -13.61
N PRO A 295 7.77 -2.18 -13.89
CA PRO A 295 9.20 -1.92 -13.66
C PRO A 295 9.56 -1.72 -12.18
N GLN A 296 8.55 -1.60 -11.32
CA GLN A 296 8.68 -1.42 -9.88
C GLN A 296 8.39 -2.70 -9.08
N VAL A 297 8.34 -3.86 -9.75
CA VAL A 297 8.31 -5.17 -9.08
C VAL A 297 9.65 -5.44 -8.41
N PRO A 298 9.67 -6.02 -7.18
CA PRO A 298 10.90 -6.41 -6.53
C PRO A 298 11.78 -7.27 -7.45
N GLY A 299 13.05 -6.90 -7.61
CA GLY A 299 14.01 -7.61 -8.48
C GLY A 299 14.06 -7.14 -9.95
N ALA A 300 13.04 -6.45 -10.47
CA ALA A 300 13.01 -6.03 -11.89
C ALA A 300 14.21 -5.15 -12.30
N ARG A 301 14.67 -4.26 -11.41
CA ARG A 301 15.84 -3.39 -11.68
C ARG A 301 17.15 -4.16 -11.85
N ALA A 302 17.33 -5.24 -11.08
CA ALA A 302 18.51 -6.08 -11.21
C ALA A 302 18.50 -6.79 -12.58
N VAL A 303 17.33 -7.30 -12.97
CA VAL A 303 17.13 -7.90 -14.29
C VAL A 303 17.40 -6.89 -15.42
N PHE A 304 17.02 -5.63 -15.28
CA PHE A 304 17.34 -4.61 -16.30
C PHE A 304 18.84 -4.32 -16.41
N TRP A 305 19.57 -4.31 -15.29
CA TRP A 305 21.03 -4.17 -15.31
C TRP A 305 21.72 -5.38 -15.96
N GLU A 306 21.25 -6.58 -15.66
CA GLU A 306 21.70 -7.81 -16.30
C GLU A 306 21.42 -7.77 -17.82
N GLN A 307 20.22 -7.34 -18.21
CA GLN A 307 19.83 -7.18 -19.61
C GLN A 307 20.73 -6.17 -20.34
N ILE A 308 21.10 -5.06 -19.71
CA ILE A 308 22.05 -4.08 -20.28
C ILE A 308 23.38 -4.76 -20.60
N GLY A 309 23.98 -5.44 -19.61
CA GLY A 309 25.27 -6.11 -19.81
C GLY A 309 25.20 -7.20 -20.89
N TRP A 310 24.10 -7.96 -20.92
CA TRP A 310 23.87 -8.97 -21.96
C TRP A 310 23.71 -8.34 -23.35
N LEU A 311 22.91 -7.29 -23.52
CA LEU A 311 22.71 -6.62 -24.81
C LEU A 311 24.00 -6.02 -25.37
N GLU A 312 24.86 -5.47 -24.50
CA GLU A 312 26.18 -4.97 -24.91
C GLU A 312 27.09 -6.09 -25.38
N ALA A 313 27.09 -7.23 -24.69
CA ALA A 313 27.82 -8.42 -25.12
C ALA A 313 27.32 -8.98 -26.47
N GLN A 314 26.03 -8.77 -26.79
CA GLN A 314 25.44 -9.12 -28.09
C GLN A 314 25.64 -8.03 -29.17
N GLY A 315 26.40 -6.97 -28.90
CA GLY A 315 26.64 -5.89 -29.87
C GLY A 315 25.42 -5.00 -30.13
N ARG A 316 24.50 -4.90 -29.15
CA ARG A 316 23.28 -4.07 -29.20
C ARG A 316 23.29 -2.93 -28.15
N PRO A 317 24.29 -2.03 -28.18
CA PRO A 317 24.35 -0.91 -27.24
C PRO A 317 23.17 0.07 -27.40
N ASP A 318 22.57 0.12 -28.60
CA ASP A 318 21.36 0.91 -28.89
C ASP A 318 20.18 0.52 -27.99
N LEU A 319 19.96 -0.79 -27.81
CA LEU A 319 18.91 -1.30 -26.93
C LEU A 319 19.31 -1.15 -25.46
N ALA A 320 20.58 -1.33 -25.14
CA ALA A 320 21.09 -1.14 -23.77
C ALA A 320 20.85 0.28 -23.25
N GLU A 321 21.05 1.31 -24.09
CA GLU A 321 20.77 2.70 -23.73
C GLU A 321 19.29 2.95 -23.38
N ARG A 322 18.36 2.26 -24.05
CA ARG A 322 16.93 2.36 -23.71
C ARG A 322 16.65 1.87 -22.29
N TYR A 323 17.30 0.78 -21.85
CA TYR A 323 17.19 0.29 -20.48
C TYR A 323 17.85 1.23 -19.47
N ARG A 324 19.00 1.85 -19.81
CA ARG A 324 19.65 2.88 -18.97
C ARG A 324 18.76 4.09 -18.77
N GLU A 325 18.13 4.58 -19.83
CA GLU A 325 17.16 5.67 -19.77
C GLU A 325 15.97 5.32 -18.89
N GLY A 326 15.43 4.09 -19.06
CA GLY A 326 14.39 3.54 -18.19
C GLY A 326 14.80 3.56 -16.72
N LEU A 327 15.96 2.98 -16.39
CA LEU A 327 16.50 2.94 -15.03
C LEU A 327 16.74 4.33 -14.42
N ARG A 328 17.19 5.30 -15.22
CA ARG A 328 17.35 6.69 -14.78
C ARG A 328 16.01 7.33 -14.41
N LYS A 329 14.94 7.06 -15.16
CA LYS A 329 13.59 7.52 -14.80
C LYS A 329 13.06 6.81 -13.56
N LEU A 330 13.27 5.49 -13.46
CA LEU A 330 12.87 4.70 -12.30
C LEU A 330 13.57 5.14 -11.00
N SER A 331 14.83 5.56 -11.07
CA SER A 331 15.54 6.09 -9.89
C SER A 331 14.95 7.42 -9.42
N GLY A 332 14.52 8.30 -10.34
CA GLY A 332 13.84 9.55 -10.04
C GLY A 332 12.48 9.38 -9.32
N TRP A 333 11.84 8.21 -9.46
CA TRP A 333 10.58 7.89 -8.78
C TRP A 333 10.76 7.41 -7.33
N GLN A 334 11.97 7.01 -6.94
CA GLN A 334 12.25 6.47 -5.61
C GLN A 334 12.65 7.56 -4.62
N ASN A 335 12.52 7.25 -3.33
CA ASN A 335 13.02 8.11 -2.29
C ASN A 335 14.57 8.05 -2.27
N PRO A 336 15.29 9.17 -2.52
CA PRO A 336 16.75 9.16 -2.56
C PRO A 336 17.40 8.91 -1.18
N ILE A 337 16.67 9.20 -0.10
CA ILE A 337 17.16 9.05 1.28
C ILE A 337 16.11 8.28 2.08
N GLY A 338 16.36 6.99 2.29
CA GLY A 338 15.51 6.12 3.08
C GLY A 338 15.85 6.12 4.58
N SER A 339 15.08 5.37 5.35
CA SER A 339 15.23 5.26 6.80
C SER A 339 16.59 4.70 7.20
N SER A 340 17.21 3.83 6.40
CA SER A 340 18.53 3.26 6.67
C SER A 340 19.63 4.34 6.63
N GLN A 341 19.62 5.22 5.62
CA GLN A 341 20.60 6.32 5.51
C GLN A 341 20.40 7.37 6.60
N ILE A 342 19.15 7.69 6.96
CA ILE A 342 18.85 8.62 8.06
C ILE A 342 19.23 8.02 9.40
N GLY A 343 19.00 6.71 9.60
CA GLY A 343 19.43 5.99 10.80
C GLY A 343 20.95 5.98 10.93
N ALA A 344 21.68 5.71 9.85
CA ALA A 344 23.15 5.82 9.84
C ALA A 344 23.62 7.23 10.22
N LEU A 345 22.98 8.28 9.69
CA LEU A 345 23.26 9.67 10.05
C LEU A 345 22.99 9.94 11.54
N ALA A 346 21.85 9.48 12.06
CA ALA A 346 21.48 9.66 13.47
C ALA A 346 22.51 9.04 14.42
N TRP A 347 22.98 7.83 14.10
CA TRP A 347 24.04 7.17 14.88
C TRP A 347 25.40 7.85 14.76
N VAL A 348 25.76 8.36 13.58
CA VAL A 348 27.00 9.13 13.40
C VAL A 348 26.95 10.43 14.22
N LEU A 349 25.83 11.16 14.19
CA LEU A 349 25.64 12.39 14.97
C LEU A 349 25.68 12.12 16.47
N LEU A 350 25.03 11.04 16.95
CA LEU A 350 25.13 10.62 18.33
C LEU A 350 26.56 10.24 18.72
N GLY A 351 27.26 9.49 17.85
CA GLY A 351 28.65 9.13 18.03
C GLY A 351 29.54 10.36 18.16
N LEU A 352 29.34 11.39 17.34
CA LEU A 352 30.05 12.67 17.45
C LEU A 352 29.74 13.41 18.75
N TYR A 353 28.46 13.48 19.13
CA TYR A 353 28.04 14.13 20.37
C TYR A 353 28.68 13.44 21.60
N VAL A 354 28.64 12.12 21.64
CA VAL A 354 29.27 11.32 22.70
C VAL A 354 30.79 11.44 22.66
N LEU A 355 31.41 11.39 21.48
CA LEU A 355 32.86 11.60 21.31
C LEU A 355 33.27 12.98 21.84
N MET A 356 32.48 14.02 21.57
CA MET A 356 32.75 15.37 22.05
C MET A 356 32.62 15.47 23.58
N LEU A 357 31.64 14.79 24.19
CA LEU A 357 31.57 14.67 25.65
C LEU A 357 32.78 13.93 26.24
N ILE A 358 33.17 12.81 25.62
CA ILE A 358 34.34 12.00 25.99
C ILE A 358 35.64 12.78 25.74
N TYR A 359 35.67 13.76 24.85
CA TYR A 359 36.80 14.65 24.60
C TYR A 359 36.88 15.77 25.64
N LEU A 360 35.79 16.50 25.85
CA LEU A 360 35.75 17.66 26.73
C LEU A 360 35.95 17.25 28.20
N THR A 361 35.45 16.07 28.59
CA THR A 361 35.62 15.56 29.95
C THR A 361 37.08 15.43 30.36
N PRO A 362 37.94 14.62 29.71
CA PRO A 362 39.34 14.50 30.06
C PRO A 362 40.11 15.81 29.86
N ILE A 363 39.81 16.63 28.85
CA ILE A 363 40.50 17.94 28.71
C ILE A 363 40.36 18.79 29.96
N TYR A 364 39.13 18.88 30.50
CA TYR A 364 38.84 19.75 31.64
C TYR A 364 38.87 19.02 32.99
N LEU A 365 39.03 17.70 33.02
CA LEU A 365 39.00 16.87 34.23
C LEU A 365 40.02 17.32 35.29
N PRO A 366 41.31 17.62 34.97
CA PRO A 366 42.26 18.06 36.00
C PRO A 366 41.82 19.36 36.70
N ALA A 367 41.35 20.35 35.93
CA ALA A 367 40.88 21.62 36.47
C ALA A 367 39.56 21.45 37.24
N GLN A 368 38.69 20.56 36.79
CA GLN A 368 37.45 20.22 37.48
C GLN A 368 37.72 19.54 38.82
N LEU A 369 38.62 18.56 38.88
CA LEU A 369 38.98 17.85 40.11
C LEU A 369 39.55 18.80 41.16
N GLU A 370 40.35 19.79 40.77
CA GLU A 370 40.83 20.85 41.67
C GLU A 370 39.67 21.73 42.17
N GLY A 371 38.77 22.15 41.28
CA GLY A 371 37.64 23.03 41.62
C GLY A 371 36.58 22.40 42.53
N VAL A 372 36.40 21.07 42.48
CA VAL A 372 35.40 20.35 43.29
C VAL A 372 35.94 19.77 44.59
N ARG A 373 37.26 19.87 44.86
CA ARG A 373 37.86 19.47 46.14
C ARG A 373 37.12 20.09 47.34
N PRO A 374 36.82 21.39 47.37
CA PRO A 374 36.08 22.00 48.48
C PRO A 374 34.63 21.49 48.63
N ALA A 375 34.06 20.93 47.55
CA ALA A 375 32.69 20.45 47.51
C ALA A 375 32.54 18.99 47.98
N GLY A 376 33.61 18.34 48.44
CA GLY A 376 33.61 16.92 48.80
C GLY A 376 33.98 15.98 47.64
N GLY A 377 34.61 16.49 46.58
CA GLY A 377 35.11 15.69 45.47
C GLY A 377 34.11 15.47 44.34
N TRP A 378 34.52 14.70 43.32
CA TRP A 378 33.81 14.61 42.05
C TRP A 378 32.42 13.92 42.14
N LEU A 379 32.30 12.90 43.00
CA LEU A 379 31.07 12.11 43.21
C LEU A 379 30.23 12.64 44.39
N LEU A 380 30.79 12.66 45.60
CA LEU A 380 30.05 13.08 46.82
C LEU A 380 29.55 14.53 46.76
N GLY A 381 30.18 15.39 45.94
CA GLY A 381 29.77 16.78 45.77
C GLY A 381 28.38 16.96 45.14
N TRP A 382 27.89 16.00 44.35
CA TRP A 382 26.51 16.05 43.83
C TRP A 382 25.46 15.89 44.92
N PHE A 383 25.75 15.12 45.98
CA PHE A 383 24.83 14.89 47.10
C PHE A 383 24.93 16.00 48.15
N ARG A 384 26.13 16.50 48.43
CA ARG A 384 26.34 17.52 49.48
C ARG A 384 26.09 18.94 49.01
N HIS A 385 26.50 19.30 47.78
CA HIS A 385 26.42 20.66 47.25
C HIS A 385 26.04 20.68 45.76
N PRO A 386 24.80 20.29 45.40
CA PRO A 386 24.38 20.13 43.99
C PRO A 386 24.52 21.41 43.16
N LEU A 387 24.15 22.57 43.73
CA LEU A 387 24.26 23.86 43.04
C LEU A 387 25.71 24.29 42.79
N LEU A 388 26.59 24.05 43.76
CA LEU A 388 28.02 24.32 43.61
C LEU A 388 28.64 23.35 42.60
N ARG A 389 28.18 22.11 42.55
CA ARG A 389 28.62 21.12 41.56
C ARG A 389 28.20 21.49 40.14
N LEU A 390 27.02 22.08 39.95
CA LEU A 390 26.58 22.64 38.67
C LEU A 390 27.52 23.73 38.16
N ARG A 391 28.00 24.63 39.05
CA ARG A 391 29.01 25.65 38.71
C ARG A 391 30.32 25.04 38.20
N TYR A 392 30.68 23.85 38.68
CA TYR A 392 31.88 23.11 38.28
C TYR A 392 31.60 21.95 37.31
N SER A 393 30.47 21.98 36.59
CA SER A 393 30.15 20.97 35.58
C SER A 393 31.18 20.97 34.45
N THR A 394 31.31 19.86 33.71
CA THR A 394 32.29 19.76 32.62
C THR A 394 32.08 20.85 31.57
N LEU A 395 30.82 21.14 31.22
CA LEU A 395 30.47 22.18 30.26
C LEU A 395 30.66 23.61 30.79
N ALA A 396 30.70 23.81 32.11
CA ALA A 396 31.03 25.12 32.67
C ALA A 396 32.51 25.50 32.38
N TYR A 397 33.42 24.54 32.22
CA TYR A 397 34.83 24.80 31.91
C TYR A 397 35.12 25.02 30.41
N THR A 398 34.20 24.64 29.54
CA THR A 398 34.36 24.74 28.09
C THR A 398 34.22 26.19 27.60
N SER A 399 34.82 26.47 26.44
CA SER A 399 34.68 27.73 25.72
C SER A 399 33.29 27.88 25.09
N PHE A 400 32.90 29.12 24.75
CA PHE A 400 31.63 29.39 24.07
C PHE A 400 31.46 28.56 22.78
N GLY A 401 32.51 28.48 21.95
CA GLY A 401 32.49 27.70 20.71
C GLY A 401 32.27 26.20 20.94
N GLU A 402 32.89 25.63 21.98
CA GLU A 402 32.68 24.22 22.35
C GLU A 402 31.26 23.97 22.87
N ARG A 403 30.71 24.89 23.68
CA ARG A 403 29.31 24.82 24.13
C ARG A 403 28.34 24.88 22.97
N LEU A 404 28.56 25.80 22.03
CA LEU A 404 27.75 25.96 20.82
C LEU A 404 27.83 24.72 19.93
N LEU A 405 29.03 24.22 19.65
CA LEU A 405 29.21 23.01 18.86
C LEU A 405 28.49 21.81 19.49
N LEU A 406 28.64 21.62 20.80
CA LEU A 406 28.00 20.51 21.49
C LEU A 406 26.46 20.63 21.52
N LEU A 407 25.93 21.85 21.73
CA LEU A 407 24.49 22.11 21.63
C LEU A 407 23.97 21.81 20.22
N VAL A 408 24.68 22.27 19.18
CA VAL A 408 24.30 22.00 17.79
C VAL A 408 24.33 20.50 17.49
N LEU A 409 25.37 19.77 17.91
CA LEU A 409 25.43 18.32 17.76
C LEU A 409 24.30 17.61 18.51
N PHE A 410 23.97 18.06 19.72
CA PHE A 410 22.84 17.53 20.48
C PHE A 410 21.51 17.74 19.74
N LEU A 411 21.23 18.96 19.28
CA LEU A 411 20.00 19.29 18.55
C LEU A 411 19.91 18.51 17.23
N LEU A 412 21.00 18.45 16.47
CA LEU A 412 21.06 17.66 15.23
C LEU A 412 20.85 16.17 15.50
N THR A 413 21.38 15.64 16.60
CA THR A 413 21.15 14.24 17.01
C THR A 413 19.68 14.00 17.29
N VAL A 414 19.04 14.82 18.12
CA VAL A 414 17.61 14.71 18.44
C VAL A 414 16.75 14.81 17.18
N LEU A 415 17.03 15.78 16.31
CA LEU A 415 16.33 15.96 15.04
C LEU A 415 16.54 14.77 14.08
N ALA A 416 17.75 14.20 14.03
CA ALA A 416 18.04 13.06 13.18
C ALA A 416 17.34 11.78 13.66
N PHE A 417 17.24 11.53 14.97
CA PHE A 417 16.44 10.42 15.49
C PHE A 417 14.95 10.63 15.23
N LEU A 418 14.43 11.85 15.41
CA LEU A 418 13.06 12.18 15.03
C LEU A 418 12.80 11.92 13.54
N ALA A 419 13.67 12.43 12.67
CA ALA A 419 13.59 12.22 11.22
C ALA A 419 13.69 10.73 10.86
N TRP A 420 14.57 9.98 11.52
CA TRP A 420 14.71 8.54 11.33
C TRP A 420 13.41 7.81 11.69
N SER A 421 12.80 8.16 12.83
CA SER A 421 11.55 7.56 13.27
C SER A 421 10.39 7.84 12.31
N PHE A 422 10.27 9.08 11.83
CA PHE A 422 9.27 9.43 10.82
C PHE A 422 9.51 8.73 9.50
N ALA A 423 10.77 8.56 9.08
CA ALA A 423 11.12 7.80 7.89
C ALA A 423 10.75 6.33 8.04
N LEU A 424 11.06 5.69 9.18
CA LEU A 424 10.64 4.31 9.48
C LEU A 424 9.12 4.14 9.43
N ARG A 425 8.38 5.03 10.09
CA ARG A 425 6.89 5.00 10.07
C ARG A 425 6.37 5.19 8.64
N SER A 426 6.92 6.15 7.91
CA SER A 426 6.50 6.45 6.55
C SER A 426 6.78 5.30 5.58
N GLU A 427 7.95 4.68 5.65
CA GLU A 427 8.30 3.53 4.82
C GLU A 427 7.45 2.32 5.19
N GLY A 428 7.22 2.06 6.48
CA GLY A 428 6.34 0.99 6.92
C GLY A 428 4.90 1.14 6.43
N LEU A 429 4.36 2.37 6.47
CA LEU A 429 3.03 2.67 5.93
C LEU A 429 3.00 2.57 4.41
N ALA A 430 4.00 3.13 3.72
CA ALA A 430 4.09 3.07 2.25
C ALA A 430 4.32 1.63 1.73
N ALA A 431 4.89 0.75 2.54
CA ALA A 431 5.13 -0.65 2.23
C ALA A 431 3.95 -1.59 2.55
N GLN A 432 2.83 -1.05 3.06
CA GLN A 432 1.62 -1.85 3.25
C GLN A 432 1.16 -2.46 1.93
N ASP A 433 0.66 -3.70 1.98
CA ASP A 433 0.18 -4.41 0.79
C ASP A 433 -0.92 -3.62 0.06
N SER A 434 -1.78 -2.92 0.80
CA SER A 434 -2.82 -2.05 0.24
C SER A 434 -2.28 -0.93 -0.68
N LEU A 435 -1.07 -0.41 -0.43
CA LEU A 435 -0.44 0.65 -1.22
C LEU A 435 0.62 0.14 -2.20
N THR A 436 1.00 -1.14 -2.10
CA THR A 436 2.04 -1.77 -2.92
C THR A 436 1.49 -2.87 -3.83
N ARG A 437 0.34 -2.62 -4.44
CA ARG A 437 -0.27 -3.52 -5.44
C ARG A 437 -0.10 -3.04 -6.89
N GLY A 438 0.82 -2.11 -7.15
CA GLY A 438 0.92 -1.46 -8.46
C GLY A 438 -0.23 -0.51 -8.79
N THR A 439 -1.17 -0.32 -7.87
CA THR A 439 -2.33 0.58 -8.02
C THR A 439 -2.71 1.20 -6.68
N LEU A 440 -3.22 2.43 -6.71
CA LEU A 440 -3.90 3.10 -5.58
C LEU A 440 -5.42 3.12 -5.77
N ARG A 441 -5.94 2.46 -6.82
CA ARG A 441 -7.37 2.48 -7.17
C ARG A 441 -8.17 1.39 -6.45
N SER A 442 -7.49 0.49 -5.72
CA SER A 442 -8.14 -0.54 -4.91
C SER A 442 -8.93 0.08 -3.75
N LEU A 443 -9.99 -0.61 -3.33
CA LEU A 443 -10.73 -0.21 -2.12
C LEU A 443 -9.81 -0.24 -0.90
N ALA A 444 -8.94 -1.26 -0.79
CA ALA A 444 -7.96 -1.35 0.28
C ALA A 444 -7.04 -0.12 0.33
N ALA A 445 -6.52 0.36 -0.81
CA ALA A 445 -5.73 1.59 -0.85
C ALA A 445 -6.54 2.81 -0.41
N GLN A 446 -7.77 2.95 -0.90
CA GLN A 446 -8.66 4.05 -0.52
C GLN A 446 -8.95 4.06 0.98
N GLN A 447 -9.22 2.90 1.58
CA GLN A 447 -9.46 2.76 3.02
C GLN A 447 -8.22 3.09 3.83
N THR A 448 -7.04 2.60 3.43
CA THR A 448 -5.77 2.95 4.05
C THR A 448 -5.55 4.46 4.02
N LEU A 449 -5.74 5.10 2.86
CA LEU A 449 -5.57 6.56 2.72
C LEU A 449 -6.59 7.36 3.53
N ARG A 450 -7.84 6.89 3.65
CA ARG A 450 -8.86 7.50 4.54
C ARG A 450 -8.53 7.33 6.02
N GLY A 451 -7.84 6.27 6.40
CA GLY A 451 -7.38 6.02 7.77
C GLY A 451 -6.17 6.87 8.17
N LEU A 452 -5.48 7.50 7.21
CA LEU A 452 -4.39 8.43 7.49
C LEU A 452 -4.92 9.81 7.93
N PRO A 453 -4.10 10.62 8.63
CA PRO A 453 -4.50 11.96 9.03
C PRO A 453 -4.91 12.82 7.82
N ASN A 454 -6.02 13.54 7.95
CA ASN A 454 -6.64 14.34 6.89
C ASN A 454 -5.83 15.63 6.61
N THR A 455 -4.69 15.48 5.96
CA THR A 455 -3.79 16.55 5.56
C THR A 455 -3.84 16.77 4.06
N GLY A 456 -3.52 17.98 3.58
CA GLY A 456 -3.52 18.30 2.15
C GLY A 456 -2.75 17.28 1.27
N PRO A 457 -1.52 16.85 1.63
CA PRO A 457 -0.82 15.80 0.89
C PRO A 457 -1.58 14.48 0.77
N VAL A 458 -2.16 14.00 1.88
CA VAL A 458 -2.94 12.76 1.90
C VAL A 458 -4.23 12.91 1.09
N GLN A 459 -4.89 14.07 1.16
CA GLN A 459 -6.03 14.40 0.31
C GLN A 459 -5.67 14.30 -1.18
N GLY A 460 -4.47 14.72 -1.58
CA GLY A 460 -4.00 14.57 -2.96
C GLY A 460 -3.87 13.10 -3.37
N LEU A 461 -3.31 12.25 -2.52
CA LEU A 461 -3.23 10.80 -2.77
C LEU A 461 -4.63 10.16 -2.83
N LEU A 462 -5.52 10.53 -1.92
CA LEU A 462 -6.90 10.06 -1.89
C LEU A 462 -7.68 10.54 -3.12
N ALA A 463 -7.48 11.79 -3.57
CA ALA A 463 -8.03 12.31 -4.81
C ALA A 463 -7.63 11.44 -6.01
N TYR A 464 -6.34 11.09 -6.08
CA TYR A 464 -5.84 10.17 -7.09
C TYR A 464 -6.48 8.80 -6.94
N ALA A 465 -6.58 8.22 -5.75
CA ALA A 465 -7.24 6.92 -5.56
C ALA A 465 -8.70 6.93 -6.07
N LEU A 466 -9.45 7.99 -5.76
CA LEU A 466 -10.88 8.11 -6.02
C LEU A 466 -11.27 8.55 -7.44
N ALA A 467 -10.32 8.97 -8.29
CA ALA A 467 -10.70 9.62 -9.56
C ALA A 467 -11.60 8.78 -10.50
N LYS A 468 -11.56 7.43 -10.42
CA LYS A 468 -12.43 6.54 -11.19
C LYS A 468 -13.76 6.25 -10.48
N ASP A 469 -13.71 5.98 -9.18
CA ASP A 469 -14.89 5.53 -8.41
C ASP A 469 -15.77 6.70 -7.92
N SER A 470 -15.20 7.88 -7.71
CA SER A 470 -15.88 9.06 -7.17
C SER A 470 -15.26 10.36 -7.73
N PRO A 471 -15.50 10.68 -9.01
CA PRO A 471 -14.81 11.76 -9.71
C PRO A 471 -15.06 13.15 -9.11
N GLU A 472 -16.27 13.41 -8.60
CA GLU A 472 -16.60 14.71 -7.98
C GLU A 472 -15.88 14.91 -6.65
N GLU A 473 -15.82 13.87 -5.81
CA GLU A 473 -15.03 13.91 -4.59
C GLU A 473 -13.53 14.06 -4.90
N SER A 474 -13.03 13.35 -5.90
CA SER A 474 -11.64 13.46 -6.37
C SER A 474 -11.29 14.89 -6.78
N LYS A 475 -12.11 15.56 -7.59
CA LYS A 475 -11.90 16.96 -7.99
C LYS A 475 -11.83 17.91 -6.79
N ARG A 476 -12.74 17.75 -5.81
CA ARG A 476 -12.75 18.53 -4.57
C ARG A 476 -11.45 18.36 -3.79
N LEU A 477 -10.99 17.12 -3.64
CA LEU A 477 -9.75 16.82 -2.92
C LEU A 477 -8.52 17.34 -3.67
N TYR A 478 -8.48 17.26 -5.00
CA TYR A 478 -7.39 17.85 -5.81
C TYR A 478 -7.32 19.37 -5.70
N ALA A 479 -8.47 20.05 -5.54
CA ALA A 479 -8.51 21.50 -5.33
C ALA A 479 -7.90 21.89 -3.97
N ALA A 480 -8.12 21.11 -2.93
CA ALA A 480 -7.60 21.35 -1.57
C ALA A 480 -6.15 20.90 -1.38
N ALA A 481 -5.67 19.93 -2.16
CA ALA A 481 -4.33 19.37 -2.03
C ALA A 481 -3.22 20.33 -2.50
N PRO A 482 -1.97 20.19 -2.00
CA PRO A 482 -0.81 20.94 -2.47
C PRO A 482 -0.60 20.79 -3.99
N PRO A 483 -0.05 21.81 -4.67
CA PRO A 483 0.15 21.82 -6.12
C PRO A 483 1.36 20.96 -6.51
N TRP A 484 1.28 19.65 -6.29
CA TRP A 484 2.23 18.68 -6.81
C TRP A 484 1.89 18.31 -8.25
N THR A 485 2.86 17.87 -9.05
CA THR A 485 2.67 17.64 -10.49
C THR A 485 1.46 16.75 -10.80
N TYR A 486 1.29 15.62 -10.11
CA TYR A 486 0.13 14.74 -10.35
C TYR A 486 -1.20 15.35 -9.88
N VAL A 487 -1.19 16.19 -8.84
CA VAL A 487 -2.37 16.93 -8.37
C VAL A 487 -2.76 17.99 -9.39
N LEU A 488 -1.78 18.75 -9.90
CA LEU A 488 -2.00 19.77 -10.92
C LEU A 488 -2.56 19.16 -12.21
N LEU A 489 -2.03 18.00 -12.63
CA LEU A 489 -2.58 17.25 -13.77
C LEU A 489 -3.99 16.72 -13.46
N GLY A 490 -4.23 16.21 -12.25
CA GLY A 490 -5.55 15.75 -11.81
C GLY A 490 -6.63 16.84 -11.73
N ARG A 491 -6.23 18.11 -11.52
CA ARG A 491 -7.15 19.26 -11.59
C ARG A 491 -7.68 19.52 -13.01
N GLY A 492 -6.93 19.13 -14.05
CA GLY A 492 -7.37 19.21 -15.45
C GLY A 492 -7.58 20.61 -16.05
N THR A 493 -7.37 21.68 -15.30
CA THR A 493 -7.51 23.06 -15.83
C THR A 493 -6.29 23.46 -16.68
N PRO A 494 -6.45 24.28 -17.74
CA PRO A 494 -5.32 24.70 -18.58
C PRO A 494 -4.19 25.38 -17.80
N SER A 495 -4.54 26.20 -16.80
CA SER A 495 -3.56 26.87 -15.93
C SER A 495 -2.81 25.89 -15.03
N ALA A 496 -3.48 24.86 -14.50
CA ALA A 496 -2.85 23.81 -13.69
C ALA A 496 -1.94 22.91 -14.53
N ILE A 497 -2.37 22.53 -15.74
CA ILE A 497 -1.54 21.75 -16.67
C ILE A 497 -0.28 22.52 -17.05
N ALA A 498 -0.40 23.81 -17.39
CA ALA A 498 0.75 24.66 -17.66
C ALA A 498 1.69 24.80 -16.45
N ALA A 499 1.14 24.89 -15.23
CA ALA A 499 1.92 24.90 -14.00
C ALA A 499 2.64 23.56 -13.75
N ALA A 500 1.98 22.43 -14.03
CA ALA A 500 2.58 21.10 -13.90
C ALA A 500 3.80 20.94 -14.82
N PHE A 501 3.69 21.40 -16.08
CA PHE A 501 4.80 21.38 -17.03
C PHE A 501 5.95 22.30 -16.60
N ARG A 502 5.66 23.51 -16.11
CA ARG A 502 6.71 24.41 -15.58
C ARG A 502 7.43 23.82 -14.36
N GLN A 503 6.71 23.10 -13.50
CA GLN A 503 7.29 22.46 -12.31
C GLN A 503 8.11 21.22 -12.65
N ALA A 504 7.67 20.44 -13.64
CA ALA A 504 8.30 19.18 -14.02
C ALA A 504 8.28 19.01 -15.56
N PRO A 505 9.15 19.71 -16.30
CA PRO A 505 9.18 19.67 -17.77
C PRO A 505 9.54 18.29 -18.33
N ASP A 506 10.20 17.45 -17.53
CA ASP A 506 10.57 16.08 -17.87
C ASP A 506 9.45 15.06 -17.57
N SER A 507 8.34 15.49 -16.96
CA SER A 507 7.21 14.60 -16.70
C SER A 507 6.52 14.22 -18.00
N GLY A 508 6.55 12.92 -18.35
CA GLY A 508 5.88 12.41 -19.55
C GLY A 508 4.39 12.75 -19.59
N ALA A 509 3.69 12.62 -18.47
CA ALA A 509 2.28 12.99 -18.36
C ALA A 509 2.03 14.49 -18.57
N ALA A 510 2.89 15.36 -18.06
CA ALA A 510 2.75 16.80 -18.28
C ALA A 510 3.02 17.19 -19.74
N ARG A 511 4.04 16.59 -20.37
CA ARG A 511 4.37 16.79 -21.78
C ARG A 511 3.26 16.32 -22.70
N GLU A 512 2.68 15.15 -22.41
CA GLU A 512 1.59 14.59 -23.21
C GLU A 512 0.31 15.42 -23.05
N ALA A 513 0.03 15.92 -21.83
CA ALA A 513 -1.12 16.80 -21.58
C ALA A 513 -1.07 18.14 -22.34
N ILE A 514 0.12 18.65 -22.69
CA ILE A 514 0.28 19.88 -23.50
C ILE A 514 0.62 19.60 -24.98
N GLY A 515 0.72 18.33 -25.38
CA GLY A 515 1.00 17.95 -26.77
C GLY A 515 2.44 18.12 -27.26
N VAL A 516 3.44 18.22 -26.36
CA VAL A 516 4.87 18.40 -26.74
C VAL A 516 5.69 17.11 -26.75
N GLY A 517 5.02 15.95 -26.72
CA GLY A 517 5.61 14.61 -26.71
C GLY A 517 5.39 13.85 -25.41
N GLY A 518 6.03 12.69 -25.26
CA GLY A 518 5.84 11.79 -24.12
C GLY A 518 7.13 11.13 -23.64
N ASP A 519 6.97 10.17 -22.73
CA ASP A 519 8.02 9.28 -22.23
C ASP A 519 7.89 7.84 -22.77
N LEU A 520 8.76 6.94 -22.30
CA LEU A 520 8.79 5.52 -22.71
C LEU A 520 7.44 4.81 -22.49
N TRP A 521 6.64 5.28 -21.52
CA TRP A 521 5.35 4.67 -21.18
C TRP A 521 4.17 5.32 -21.91
N SER A 522 4.33 6.51 -22.49
CA SER A 522 3.23 7.23 -23.16
C SER A 522 2.61 6.40 -24.30
N ALA A 523 3.43 5.74 -25.11
CA ALA A 523 2.95 4.83 -26.15
C ALA A 523 2.22 3.59 -25.57
N VAL A 524 2.68 3.10 -24.41
CA VAL A 524 2.09 1.93 -23.72
C VAL A 524 0.69 2.26 -23.22
N TYR A 525 0.50 3.43 -22.59
CA TYR A 525 -0.81 3.90 -22.16
C TYR A 525 -1.78 4.05 -23.33
N ARG A 526 -1.31 4.66 -24.43
CA ARG A 526 -2.09 4.82 -25.66
C ARG A 526 -2.50 3.48 -26.28
N GLY A 527 -1.58 2.52 -26.35
CA GLY A 527 -1.86 1.16 -26.85
C GLY A 527 -2.91 0.42 -26.01
N ALA A 528 -2.95 0.67 -24.71
CA ALA A 528 -3.96 0.09 -23.81
C ALA A 528 -5.33 0.82 -23.85
N GLY A 529 -5.43 1.95 -24.54
CA GLY A 529 -6.63 2.81 -24.58
C GLY A 529 -6.87 3.59 -23.29
N VAL A 530 -5.82 3.87 -22.51
CA VAL A 530 -5.90 4.59 -21.22
C VAL A 530 -5.14 5.91 -21.34
N PRO A 531 -5.66 7.05 -20.85
CA PRO A 531 -4.95 8.32 -20.91
C PRO A 531 -3.69 8.29 -20.02
N ARG A 532 -2.63 8.95 -20.48
CA ARG A 532 -1.42 9.17 -19.68
C ARG A 532 -1.71 10.16 -18.56
N GLU A 533 -1.99 9.65 -17.37
CA GLU A 533 -2.26 10.47 -16.20
C GLU A 533 -1.00 10.78 -15.38
N GLY A 534 -1.06 11.84 -14.57
CA GLY A 534 -0.06 12.09 -13.55
C GLY A 534 -0.23 11.10 -12.39
N VAL A 535 0.82 10.33 -12.10
CA VAL A 535 0.80 9.29 -11.06
C VAL A 535 1.67 9.73 -9.86
N PRO A 536 1.20 9.57 -8.61
CA PRO A 536 2.05 9.80 -7.44
C PRO A 536 3.13 8.71 -7.36
N THR A 537 4.40 9.11 -7.51
CA THR A 537 5.54 8.17 -7.43
C THR A 537 5.74 7.67 -5.98
N PRO A 538 6.46 6.55 -5.77
CA PRO A 538 6.78 6.05 -4.42
C PRO A 538 7.43 7.11 -3.54
N ARG A 539 8.30 7.96 -4.11
CA ARG A 539 8.87 9.13 -3.42
C ARG A 539 7.78 10.07 -2.93
N ILE A 540 6.82 10.43 -3.79
CA ILE A 540 5.73 11.34 -3.42
C ILE A 540 4.85 10.71 -2.35
N ILE A 541 4.52 9.43 -2.46
CA ILE A 541 3.73 8.70 -1.46
C ILE A 541 4.43 8.75 -0.10
N ALA A 542 5.72 8.40 -0.04
CA ALA A 542 6.50 8.46 1.20
C ALA A 542 6.57 9.88 1.77
N VAL A 543 6.87 10.89 0.94
CA VAL A 543 6.92 12.29 1.41
C VAL A 543 5.56 12.76 1.93
N SER A 544 4.45 12.36 1.30
CA SER A 544 3.09 12.69 1.75
C SER A 544 2.81 12.15 3.14
N ILE A 545 3.14 10.88 3.36
CA ILE A 545 2.93 10.21 4.64
C ILE A 545 3.84 10.82 5.72
N ALA A 546 5.12 11.03 5.42
CA ALA A 546 6.07 11.67 6.33
C ALA A 546 5.61 13.08 6.75
N TRP A 547 5.16 13.90 5.78
CA TRP A 547 4.63 15.23 6.05
C TRP A 547 3.35 15.18 6.90
N SER A 548 2.45 14.25 6.60
CA SER A 548 1.22 14.04 7.39
C SER A 548 1.53 13.68 8.84
N ASN A 549 2.51 12.80 9.08
CA ASN A 549 2.97 12.44 10.41
C ASN A 549 3.60 13.62 11.15
N LEU A 550 4.36 14.49 10.45
CA LEU A 550 4.93 15.70 11.04
C LEU A 550 3.84 16.71 11.45
N GLN A 551 2.80 16.88 10.63
CA GLN A 551 1.64 17.71 10.99
C GLN A 551 0.86 17.11 12.17
N SER A 552 0.80 15.79 12.26
CA SER A 552 0.19 15.09 13.40
C SER A 552 0.97 15.36 14.69
N LEU A 553 2.30 15.41 14.65
CA LEU A 553 3.12 15.78 15.82
C LEU A 553 2.78 17.18 16.34
N LYS A 554 2.44 18.13 15.46
CA LYS A 554 2.06 19.49 15.84
C LYS A 554 0.67 19.54 16.50
N THR A 555 -0.24 18.66 16.10
CA THR A 555 -1.65 18.68 16.52
C THR A 555 -1.91 17.80 17.75
N ASP A 556 -1.26 16.63 17.81
CA ASP A 556 -1.33 15.70 18.94
C ASP A 556 0.08 15.14 19.25
N PHE A 557 0.88 15.97 19.92
CA PHE A 557 2.24 15.61 20.30
C PHE A 557 2.31 14.36 21.18
N PRO A 558 1.53 14.23 22.28
CA PRO A 558 1.64 13.08 23.18
C PRO A 558 1.34 11.74 22.51
N ALA A 559 0.27 11.66 21.70
CA ALA A 559 -0.06 10.42 20.99
C ALA A 559 0.99 10.11 19.92
N THR A 560 1.33 11.10 19.08
CA THR A 560 2.28 10.92 17.98
C THR A 560 3.67 10.51 18.49
N TRP A 561 4.16 11.15 19.56
CA TRP A 561 5.45 10.83 20.17
C TRP A 561 5.50 9.39 20.69
N ARG A 562 4.44 8.94 21.39
CA ARG A 562 4.35 7.59 21.95
C ARG A 562 4.33 6.49 20.87
N GLU A 563 3.73 6.79 19.71
CA GLU A 563 3.57 5.86 18.59
C GLU A 563 4.76 5.82 17.62
N LEU A 564 5.81 6.59 17.89
CA LEU A 564 7.01 6.56 17.06
C LEU A 564 7.70 5.18 17.12
N PRO A 565 8.08 4.58 15.98
CA PRO A 565 8.62 3.22 15.91
C PRO A 565 10.01 3.05 16.55
N LEU A 566 10.62 4.10 17.09
CA LEU A 566 11.89 4.00 17.83
C LEU A 566 11.72 3.40 19.22
N TRP A 567 10.53 3.48 19.80
CA TRP A 567 10.29 3.05 21.18
C TRP A 567 9.71 1.64 21.18
N SER A 568 10.29 0.75 21.99
CA SER A 568 9.74 -0.60 22.17
C SER A 568 8.45 -0.61 23.00
N ASN A 569 8.25 0.41 23.85
CA ASN A 569 7.04 0.59 24.64
C ASN A 569 6.78 2.08 24.96
N PRO A 570 5.54 2.44 25.36
CA PRO A 570 5.16 3.81 25.72
C PRO A 570 5.98 4.45 26.83
N THR A 571 6.42 3.68 27.82
CA THR A 571 7.17 4.20 28.97
C THR A 571 8.55 4.69 28.54
N LEU A 572 9.23 3.94 27.66
CA LEU A 572 10.52 4.31 27.10
C LEU A 572 10.44 5.64 26.35
N ALA A 573 9.35 5.88 25.62
CA ALA A 573 9.13 7.15 24.92
C ALA A 573 9.22 8.35 25.88
N TRP A 574 8.58 8.26 27.05
CA TRP A 574 8.59 9.33 28.05
C TRP A 574 9.92 9.43 28.80
N VAL A 575 10.58 8.31 29.08
CA VAL A 575 11.94 8.31 29.66
C VAL A 575 12.92 9.03 28.74
N VAL A 576 12.88 8.74 27.43
CA VAL A 576 13.72 9.41 26.44
C VAL A 576 13.36 10.90 26.33
N ALA A 577 12.07 11.25 26.31
CA ALA A 577 11.65 12.65 26.30
C ALA A 577 12.16 13.41 27.53
N ALA A 578 12.06 12.83 28.73
CA ALA A 578 12.57 13.40 29.96
C ALA A 578 14.10 13.56 29.91
N LEU A 579 14.83 12.56 29.41
CA LEU A 579 16.28 12.63 29.23
C LEU A 579 16.68 13.75 28.26
N VAL A 580 16.01 13.85 27.10
CA VAL A 580 16.24 14.91 26.12
C VAL A 580 15.96 16.28 26.73
N LEU A 581 14.87 16.43 27.50
CA LEU A 581 14.54 17.68 28.18
C LEU A 581 15.61 18.06 29.22
N ILE A 582 16.04 17.13 30.06
CA ILE A 582 17.08 17.35 31.07
C ILE A 582 18.41 17.76 30.41
N LEU A 583 18.80 17.07 29.33
CA LEU A 583 20.01 17.41 28.58
C LEU A 583 19.89 18.78 27.91
N ALA A 584 18.75 19.11 27.32
CA ALA A 584 18.50 20.42 26.72
C ALA A 584 18.63 21.54 27.77
N LEU A 585 17.99 21.38 28.93
CA LEU A 585 18.09 22.31 30.05
C LEU A 585 19.53 22.43 30.56
N TYR A 586 20.27 21.32 30.63
CA TYR A 586 21.68 21.32 31.02
C TYR A 586 22.56 22.11 30.05
N HIS A 587 22.36 21.96 28.74
CA HIS A 587 23.10 22.76 27.75
C HIS A 587 22.78 24.24 27.88
N VAL A 588 21.49 24.60 27.93
CA VAL A 588 21.04 25.99 28.06
C VAL A 588 21.59 26.64 29.34
N LEU A 589 21.48 25.95 30.47
CA LEU A 589 22.00 26.44 31.76
C LEU A 589 23.51 26.71 31.69
N CYS A 590 24.28 25.83 31.04
CA CYS A 590 25.73 25.99 30.95
C CYS A 590 26.15 27.22 30.12
N PHE A 591 25.31 27.79 29.25
CA PHE A 591 25.63 29.07 28.60
C PHE A 591 25.65 30.24 29.58
N PHE A 592 24.79 30.21 30.60
CA PHE A 592 24.69 31.27 31.60
C PHE A 592 25.72 31.11 32.75
N LEU A 593 26.40 29.96 32.83
CA LEU A 593 27.42 29.74 33.84
C LEU A 593 28.78 30.35 33.42
N PRO A 594 29.34 31.26 34.24
CA PRO A 594 30.65 31.85 33.96
C PRO A 594 31.73 30.78 34.03
N ARG A 595 32.72 30.89 33.14
CA ARG A 595 33.83 29.94 33.08
C ARG A 595 34.69 30.05 34.36
N PRO A 596 34.92 28.95 35.09
CA PRO A 596 35.81 28.98 36.25
C PRO A 596 37.24 29.37 35.87
N SER A 597 37.90 30.15 36.73
CA SER A 597 39.29 30.58 36.55
C SER A 597 40.26 29.38 36.53
N GLY A 598 41.26 29.39 35.65
CA GLY A 598 42.29 28.34 35.59
C GLY A 598 41.89 27.08 34.81
N ALA A 599 40.92 27.17 33.91
CA ALA A 599 40.37 26.04 33.14
C ALA A 599 41.40 25.25 32.32
N ILE A 600 42.55 25.85 31.95
CA ILE A 600 43.63 25.16 31.22
C ILE A 600 44.95 25.42 31.96
N ARG A 601 45.43 24.43 32.70
CA ARG A 601 46.70 24.49 33.47
C ARG A 601 47.75 23.45 33.07
N LYS A 602 47.34 22.34 32.42
CA LYS A 602 48.25 21.23 32.05
C LYS A 602 48.33 21.04 30.54
N LEU A 603 49.24 21.77 29.90
CA LEU A 603 49.38 21.81 28.43
C LEU A 603 49.75 20.46 27.80
N ALA A 604 50.60 19.66 28.46
CA ALA A 604 51.00 18.35 27.97
C ALA A 604 49.83 17.34 27.95
N TRP A 605 49.01 17.35 29.01
CA TRP A 605 47.79 16.54 29.09
C TRP A 605 46.80 16.89 27.99
N GLN A 606 46.55 18.19 27.80
CA GLN A 606 45.65 18.69 26.76
C GLN A 606 46.07 18.20 25.36
N ARG A 607 47.37 18.23 25.04
CA ARG A 607 47.89 17.77 23.74
C ARG A 607 47.72 16.28 23.52
N GLY A 608 47.93 15.48 24.58
CA GLY A 608 47.71 14.04 24.54
C GLY A 608 46.25 13.71 24.21
N VAL A 609 45.30 14.39 24.86
CA VAL A 609 43.87 14.22 24.58
C VAL A 609 43.51 14.69 23.15
N GLN A 610 44.07 15.80 22.70
CA GLN A 610 43.81 16.35 21.35
C GLN A 610 44.26 15.46 20.19
N LEU A 611 45.19 14.53 20.41
CA LEU A 611 45.65 13.60 19.39
C LEU A 611 44.50 12.70 18.88
N PHE A 612 43.61 12.26 19.78
CA PHE A 612 42.62 11.22 19.48
C PHE A 612 41.34 11.73 18.80
N VAL A 613 41.14 13.05 18.74
CA VAL A 613 39.87 13.63 18.25
C VAL A 613 40.14 14.54 17.06
N PRO A 614 39.61 14.20 15.87
CA PRO A 614 39.86 14.95 14.64
C PRO A 614 39.46 16.43 14.77
N GLY A 615 40.38 17.32 14.37
CA GLY A 615 40.15 18.77 14.38
C GLY A 615 40.21 19.42 15.76
N SER A 616 40.42 18.65 16.83
CA SER A 616 40.24 19.13 18.19
C SER A 616 41.16 20.27 18.66
N PRO A 617 42.41 20.45 18.16
CA PRO A 617 43.20 21.64 18.49
C PRO A 617 42.61 22.96 17.97
N TRP A 618 41.72 22.92 16.96
CA TRP A 618 41.19 24.10 16.26
C TRP A 618 39.68 24.29 16.42
N PHE A 619 39.03 23.64 17.39
CA PHE A 619 37.59 23.86 17.61
C PHE A 619 37.25 25.32 17.92
N GLY A 620 38.12 26.04 18.62
CA GLY A 620 37.94 27.48 18.88
C GLY A 620 38.08 28.39 17.65
N GLN A 621 38.56 27.86 16.50
CA GLN A 621 38.83 28.61 15.27
C GLN A 621 37.91 28.19 14.11
N GLY A 622 36.92 27.32 14.35
CA GLY A 622 35.98 26.82 13.32
C GLY A 622 36.55 25.73 12.42
N TRP A 623 37.85 25.78 12.06
CA TRP A 623 38.52 24.76 11.24
C TRP A 623 38.46 23.35 11.83
N GLY A 624 38.52 23.25 13.16
CA GLY A 624 38.35 21.96 13.83
C GLY A 624 36.98 21.34 13.59
N VAL A 625 35.93 22.16 13.50
CA VAL A 625 34.56 21.70 13.23
C VAL A 625 34.46 21.14 11.80
N ILE A 626 35.11 21.79 10.84
CA ILE A 626 35.13 21.33 9.44
C ILE A 626 35.78 19.94 9.36
N LEU A 627 36.93 19.73 10.02
CA LEU A 627 37.59 18.43 10.05
C LEU A 627 36.72 17.37 10.74
N LEU A 628 36.08 17.70 11.85
CA LEU A 628 35.17 16.78 12.55
C LEU A 628 33.99 16.36 11.66
N LEU A 629 33.36 17.32 10.97
CA LEU A 629 32.23 17.06 10.08
C LEU A 629 32.66 16.28 8.82
N ALA A 630 33.83 16.57 8.25
CA ALA A 630 34.37 15.83 7.11
C ALA A 630 34.68 14.37 7.47
N PHE A 631 35.24 14.14 8.66
CA PHE A 631 35.46 12.79 9.19
C PHE A 631 34.13 12.05 9.36
N ALA A 632 33.13 12.71 9.94
CA ALA A 632 31.79 12.16 10.11
C ALA A 632 31.08 11.86 8.80
N ALA A 633 31.22 12.73 7.79
CA ALA A 633 30.71 12.52 6.45
C ALA A 633 31.34 11.27 5.82
N GLY A 634 32.66 11.07 6.01
CA GLY A 634 33.34 9.83 5.61
C GLY A 634 32.74 8.58 6.25
N ILE A 635 32.53 8.60 7.58
CA ILE A 635 31.89 7.48 8.28
C ILE A 635 30.45 7.26 7.80
N TRP A 636 29.66 8.32 7.63
CA TRP A 636 28.28 8.24 7.17
C TRP A 636 28.18 7.65 5.76
N LEU A 637 29.04 8.11 4.83
CA LEU A 637 29.12 7.56 3.48
C LEU A 637 29.49 6.07 3.51
N TRP A 638 30.48 5.70 4.31
CA TRP A 638 30.88 4.30 4.47
C TRP A 638 29.74 3.43 5.02
N ARG A 639 29.06 3.89 6.08
CA ARG A 639 27.88 3.23 6.66
C ARG A 639 26.69 3.16 5.70
N SER A 640 26.62 4.08 4.74
CA SER A 640 25.59 4.12 3.69
C SER A 640 25.95 3.25 2.47
N GLY A 641 27.04 2.46 2.55
CA GLY A 641 27.46 1.54 1.50
C GLY A 641 28.40 2.14 0.45
N ASN A 642 28.88 3.39 0.63
CA ASN A 642 29.85 4.00 -0.28
C ASN A 642 31.29 3.79 0.24
N PRO A 643 32.12 2.97 -0.44
CA PRO A 643 33.48 2.68 0.03
C PRO A 643 34.39 3.93 0.01
N GLY A 644 34.07 4.95 -0.78
CA GLY A 644 34.75 6.26 -0.78
C GLY A 644 34.74 6.95 0.58
N GLY A 645 33.78 6.63 1.44
CA GLY A 645 33.69 7.17 2.80
C GLY A 645 34.91 6.85 3.67
N VAL A 646 35.50 5.66 3.52
CA VAL A 646 36.69 5.25 4.27
C VAL A 646 37.89 6.12 3.91
N TRP A 647 38.08 6.38 2.61
CA TRP A 647 39.17 7.22 2.12
C TRP A 647 39.05 8.66 2.60
N LEU A 648 37.82 9.21 2.60
CA LEU A 648 37.56 10.54 3.15
C LEU A 648 37.90 10.61 4.65
N ALA A 649 37.44 9.63 5.44
CA ALA A 649 37.73 9.58 6.87
C ALA A 649 39.25 9.46 7.15
N ALA A 650 39.95 8.61 6.39
CA ALA A 650 41.40 8.43 6.52
C ALA A 650 42.18 9.68 6.13
N ALA A 651 41.81 10.37 5.04
CA ALA A 651 42.44 11.61 4.60
C ALA A 651 42.31 12.72 5.66
N VAL A 652 41.13 12.82 6.29
CA VAL A 652 40.90 13.78 7.37
C VAL A 652 41.72 13.46 8.61
N LEU A 653 41.85 12.19 8.98
CA LEU A 653 42.72 11.76 10.09
C LEU A 653 44.20 12.08 9.81
N LEU A 654 44.68 11.82 8.59
CA LEU A 654 46.04 12.17 8.18
C LEU A 654 46.28 13.68 8.30
N LEU A 655 45.35 14.48 7.80
CA LEU A 655 45.42 15.95 7.89
C LEU A 655 45.44 16.42 9.35
N HIS A 656 44.59 15.85 10.21
CA HIS A 656 44.60 16.12 11.65
C HIS A 656 45.96 15.81 12.30
N LEU A 657 46.56 14.66 11.97
CA LEU A 657 47.87 14.27 12.49
C LEU A 657 48.96 15.25 12.05
N ILE A 658 48.99 15.61 10.76
CA ILE A 658 49.95 16.59 10.22
C ILE A 658 49.83 17.91 10.98
N LEU A 659 48.61 18.44 11.08
CA LEU A 659 48.36 19.70 11.77
C LEU A 659 48.77 19.61 13.26
N TRP A 660 48.49 18.49 13.92
CA TRP A 660 48.85 18.29 15.33
C TRP A 660 50.37 18.27 15.54
N PHE A 661 51.12 17.62 14.65
CA PHE A 661 52.60 17.66 14.68
C PHE A 661 53.16 19.06 14.47
N THR A 662 52.57 19.86 13.56
CA THR A 662 53.03 21.26 13.36
C THR A 662 52.82 22.10 14.62
N LEU A 663 51.74 21.87 15.35
CA LEU A 663 51.42 22.58 16.59
C LEU A 663 52.41 22.24 17.72
N LEU A 664 52.87 20.98 17.80
CA LEU A 664 53.98 20.60 18.67
C LEU A 664 55.28 21.35 18.31
N GLY A 665 55.65 21.37 17.02
CA GLY A 665 56.87 22.01 16.54
C GLY A 665 56.94 23.51 16.84
N GLN A 666 55.85 24.25 16.63
CA GLN A 666 55.79 25.70 16.90
C GLN A 666 56.00 26.04 18.37
N THR A 667 55.50 25.20 19.29
CA THR A 667 55.68 25.43 20.72
C THR A 667 57.04 25.04 21.25
N ALA A 668 57.69 24.03 20.67
CA ALA A 668 59.09 23.72 20.94
C ALA A 668 60.03 24.86 20.51
N GLN A 669 59.72 25.55 19.39
CA GLN A 669 60.47 26.72 18.93
C GLN A 669 60.27 27.97 19.82
N ARG A 670 59.04 28.23 20.31
CA ARG A 670 58.80 29.33 21.25
C ARG A 670 59.45 29.10 22.62
N GLY A 671 59.49 27.86 23.11
CA GLY A 671 60.18 27.49 24.35
C GLY A 671 61.70 27.63 24.27
N ARG A 672 62.29 27.61 23.07
CA ARG A 672 63.73 27.87 22.84
C ARG A 672 64.09 29.35 22.67
N ARG A 673 63.10 30.26 22.57
CA ARG A 673 63.30 31.70 22.29
C ARG A 673 63.10 32.64 23.50
N GLY A 674 63.28 32.20 24.74
CA GLY A 674 63.42 33.13 25.88
C GLY A 674 63.94 32.48 27.16
N PRO A 675 64.81 33.14 27.96
CA PRO A 675 64.96 34.60 28.08
C PRO A 675 66.38 35.10 27.70
N GLN A 676 66.49 35.97 26.69
CA GLN A 676 67.73 36.74 26.46
C GLN A 676 67.51 38.24 26.20
N GLU A 677 66.28 38.75 26.35
CA GLU A 677 66.02 40.19 26.31
C GLU A 677 65.35 40.64 27.61
N ALA A 678 66.15 40.71 28.67
CA ALA A 678 65.93 41.61 29.79
C ALA A 678 67.19 42.48 29.88
N GLY A 679 67.18 43.60 29.15
CA GLY A 679 68.18 44.67 29.33
C GLY A 679 67.97 45.36 30.68
N PRO A 680 69.03 45.83 31.36
CA PRO A 680 68.92 46.44 32.67
C PRO A 680 68.37 47.88 32.59
N ALA A 681 67.44 48.15 33.50
CA ALA A 681 66.90 49.43 34.02
C ALA A 681 66.52 50.54 33.03
#